data_AF-A0A0K2X8E7-F1
#
_entry.id   AF-A0A0K2X8E7-F1
#
_cell.length_a   1.000
_cell.length_b   1.000
_cell.length_c   1.000
_cell.angle_alpha   90.00
_cell.angle_beta   90.00
_cell.angle_gamma   90.00
#
_symmetry.space_group_name_H-M   'P 1'
#
loop_
_entity.id
_entity.type
_entity.pdbx_description
1 polymer ?
#
loop_
_entity_poly.entity_id
_entity_poly.type
_entity_poly.pdbx_seq_one_letter_code
_entity_poly.pdbx_strand_id
1 'polypeptide(L)'
;MSKWYTLGHAVQGRGHELENPPIPCQDKIYPQKPTTYSSVGEVAFIGLADGAGSARFSHLGATRTLEVVAKELSQNFSQYTNMPNQAQMSATLLEHILQALQDLSIATTNALQRDKSDIEDIFNALLEEAQGLLKWQEAHRLPLMQGMQSVQESFSQDQEKRQESVQHTIKTALEGMAEKIKNLQGGFSGEAYQLQFIPLKDRLETLKAEIRGADFTLFSAANIKELFKETAPIEKRYYKIKDKITEHIDQVKNKRKSLIKKCYQGFLDFIGMEAEESYGVESQLYSLKNAYVFKPNLTPLNLPPKDLKSYSTERIKSALKTHKDTLKQQIMRCYEAYKAFLDKVDGVDLKEWDEDSLEELRSILTTDGGKEHKKHIQDIQAHIQKATTTAQNYQKDLLEQLGTKEQEYTHLKRRFESLKGDVLSLEGDLKHTLDRLQRKIETLSPPYTLSGVQNLLLSKATLQKDFTLYETYAKDSTQLKHDLQSLSLSLPPEATRPFSHVRASLEKSKDQLNTPTPTKEFLSAPRAKGFLEHANTLESQAKEWQTLHTRQKQLESFSEETKALEKTLKEHLGALGVCCAHLHEGVKKLQVQSLWQTKDLDPLNNLPLDTCKTKLEHTLHKEKALTQQFNQEWHQSIAPTTPPKITLKENLQKLQDSIQNKACSLQDLASTLLAVALQGDDFLLLHLGDGVCGVLKGRELKVASHPDNGEFGNETTFTTSKDAPFSMKIFKGKLSEKNFTGFALMSDGASESFYHNKDRILVPLLQDYMNVARVPGMQEGVQKALETLLEGRVKEKTFDDCSVIALVLESHDPLSETEKKLQAKITKSP
;
A
#
# COMPACT_ATOMS: atom_id res chain seq x y z
N MET A 1 4.96 -81.70 75.70
CA MET A 1 3.95 -80.81 75.09
C MET A 1 4.60 -80.19 73.88
N SER A 2 3.95 -80.26 72.72
CA SER A 2 4.46 -79.68 71.47
C SER A 2 4.55 -78.16 71.59
N LYS A 3 5.76 -77.61 71.51
CA LYS A 3 6.00 -76.16 71.50
C LYS A 3 6.24 -75.68 70.08
N TRP A 4 5.62 -74.57 69.74
CA TRP A 4 5.83 -73.89 68.47
C TRP A 4 6.64 -72.62 68.69
N TYR A 5 7.64 -72.41 67.84
CA TYR A 5 8.56 -71.28 67.94
C TYR A 5 8.48 -70.43 66.68
N THR A 6 8.45 -69.11 66.84
CA THR A 6 8.62 -68.18 65.72
C THR A 6 10.06 -67.70 65.62
N LEU A 7 10.49 -67.51 64.38
CA LEU A 7 11.72 -66.82 64.02
C LEU A 7 11.47 -66.00 62.77
N GLY A 8 12.02 -64.81 62.67
CA GLY A 8 11.77 -63.95 61.51
C GLY A 8 12.31 -62.55 61.69
N HIS A 9 12.49 -61.87 60.58
CA HIS A 9 12.96 -60.48 60.56
C HIS A 9 12.50 -59.78 59.27
N ALA A 10 12.38 -58.46 59.33
CA ALA A 10 12.02 -57.60 58.21
C ALA A 10 13.04 -56.47 58.12
N VAL A 11 13.55 -56.21 56.93
CA VAL A 11 14.67 -55.30 56.68
C VAL A 11 14.27 -54.29 55.62
N GLN A 12 14.61 -53.02 55.86
CA GLN A 12 14.46 -51.96 54.88
C GLN A 12 15.38 -52.20 53.67
N GLY A 13 14.80 -52.16 52.48
CA GLY A 13 15.46 -52.29 51.19
C GLY A 13 16.38 -51.12 50.89
N ARG A 14 17.40 -51.39 50.06
CA ARG A 14 18.39 -50.37 49.70
C ARG A 14 17.79 -49.22 48.88
N GLY A 15 16.74 -49.48 48.10
CA GLY A 15 16.01 -48.45 47.37
C GLY A 15 15.37 -47.45 48.32
N HIS A 16 14.62 -47.95 49.32
CA HIS A 16 13.98 -47.13 50.33
C HIS A 16 14.95 -46.34 51.21
N GLU A 17 16.15 -46.86 51.48
CA GLU A 17 17.20 -46.15 52.22
C GLU A 17 17.81 -44.97 51.46
N LEU A 18 17.83 -45.04 50.11
CA LEU A 18 18.46 -44.04 49.25
C LEU A 18 17.55 -42.85 48.91
N GLU A 19 16.25 -42.96 49.17
CA GLU A 19 15.28 -41.88 48.96
C GLU A 19 15.50 -40.71 49.94
N ASN A 20 15.04 -39.51 49.57
CA ASN A 20 15.17 -38.32 50.39
C ASN A 20 13.82 -37.60 50.61
N PRO A 21 13.19 -37.75 51.79
CA PRO A 21 13.65 -38.51 52.95
C PRO A 21 13.56 -40.04 52.75
N PRO A 22 14.31 -40.86 53.51
CA PRO A 22 14.22 -42.32 53.43
C PRO A 22 12.81 -42.84 53.70
N ILE A 23 12.35 -43.78 52.87
CA ILE A 23 11.02 -44.41 53.01
C ILE A 23 11.11 -45.50 54.09
N PRO A 24 10.23 -45.53 55.10
CA PRO A 24 10.26 -46.59 56.12
C PRO A 24 9.99 -47.96 55.48
N CYS A 25 10.61 -49.02 56.01
CA CYS A 25 10.34 -50.40 55.60
C CYS A 25 8.82 -50.66 55.57
N GLN A 26 8.31 -51.06 54.41
CA GLN A 26 6.93 -51.35 54.07
C GLN A 26 6.56 -52.79 54.44
N ASP A 27 7.53 -53.70 54.39
CA ASP A 27 7.42 -55.04 54.94
C ASP A 27 7.17 -55.02 56.45
N LYS A 28 6.19 -55.84 56.87
CA LYS A 28 5.85 -56.08 58.27
C LYS A 28 5.68 -57.55 58.53
N ILE A 29 6.16 -57.99 59.70
CA ILE A 29 5.95 -59.34 60.23
C ILE A 29 5.25 -59.27 61.58
N TYR A 30 4.49 -60.31 61.89
CA TYR A 30 3.85 -60.49 63.19
C TYR A 30 3.99 -61.95 63.64
N PRO A 31 4.40 -62.24 64.89
CA PRO A 31 4.86 -61.27 65.88
C PRO A 31 6.20 -60.63 65.48
N GLN A 32 6.42 -59.38 65.88
CA GLN A 32 7.67 -58.64 65.59
C GLN A 32 8.90 -59.23 66.30
N LYS A 33 8.69 -59.98 67.38
CA LYS A 33 9.75 -60.63 68.15
C LYS A 33 9.51 -62.15 68.21
N PRO A 34 10.57 -62.96 68.31
CA PRO A 34 10.45 -64.40 68.52
C PRO A 34 9.51 -64.71 69.68
N THR A 35 8.54 -65.57 69.43
CA THR A 35 7.48 -65.96 70.36
C THR A 35 7.42 -67.46 70.44
N THR A 36 7.15 -67.97 71.65
CA THR A 36 6.90 -69.39 71.89
C THR A 36 5.44 -69.58 72.24
N TYR A 37 4.76 -70.49 71.54
CA TYR A 37 3.38 -70.88 71.81
C TYR A 37 3.37 -72.27 72.46
N SER A 38 2.59 -72.46 73.53
CA SER A 38 2.67 -73.67 74.38
C SER A 38 1.32 -74.27 74.78
N SER A 39 0.81 -75.22 73.97
CA SER A 39 -0.30 -76.16 74.27
C SER A 39 -1.62 -75.55 74.82
N VAL A 40 -2.64 -76.34 75.18
CA VAL A 40 -3.82 -76.62 74.33
C VAL A 40 -4.79 -75.43 74.39
N GLY A 41 -5.24 -74.93 73.23
CA GLY A 41 -6.25 -73.88 73.12
C GLY A 41 -5.73 -72.52 72.63
N GLU A 42 -4.44 -72.25 72.80
CA GLU A 42 -3.76 -71.08 72.22
C GLU A 42 -3.62 -71.21 70.70
N VAL A 43 -3.87 -70.12 69.97
CA VAL A 43 -3.68 -70.04 68.52
C VAL A 43 -2.25 -69.53 68.24
N ALA A 44 -1.39 -70.38 67.68
CA ALA A 44 -0.08 -69.96 67.21
C ALA A 44 -0.23 -69.25 65.86
N PHE A 45 0.24 -68.00 65.76
CA PHE A 45 0.05 -67.18 64.58
C PHE A 45 1.38 -66.60 64.08
N ILE A 46 1.59 -66.65 62.77
CA ILE A 46 2.57 -65.82 62.08
C ILE A 46 1.90 -65.11 60.91
N GLY A 47 2.33 -63.88 60.62
CA GLY A 47 1.85 -63.12 59.49
C GLY A 47 2.95 -62.25 58.91
N LEU A 48 2.83 -61.99 57.62
CA LEU A 48 3.70 -61.12 56.83
C LEU A 48 2.82 -60.31 55.88
N ALA A 49 3.03 -59.01 55.83
CA ALA A 49 2.37 -58.12 54.90
C ALA A 49 3.42 -57.19 54.31
N ASP A 50 3.50 -57.19 52.99
CA ASP A 50 4.31 -56.24 52.23
C ASP A 50 3.44 -55.06 51.81
N GLY A 51 3.92 -53.85 52.04
CA GLY A 51 3.19 -52.64 51.68
C GLY A 51 3.41 -52.30 50.20
N ALA A 52 2.35 -51.95 49.47
CA ALA A 52 2.51 -51.56 48.07
C ALA A 52 3.46 -50.37 47.92
N GLY A 53 4.52 -50.51 47.12
CA GLY A 53 5.49 -49.43 46.88
C GLY A 53 4.89 -48.15 46.28
N SER A 54 3.74 -48.26 45.60
CA SER A 54 2.99 -47.12 45.04
C SER A 54 2.09 -46.41 46.07
N ALA A 55 1.90 -46.98 47.27
CA ALA A 55 1.00 -46.46 48.29
C ALA A 55 1.77 -45.73 49.40
N ARG A 56 1.44 -44.46 49.61
CA ARG A 56 2.24 -43.53 50.42
C ARG A 56 2.39 -43.94 51.89
N PHE A 57 1.41 -44.64 52.44
CA PHE A 57 1.36 -45.06 53.84
C PHE A 57 1.24 -46.59 53.98
N SER A 58 1.73 -47.33 52.98
CA SER A 58 1.62 -48.79 52.90
C SER A 58 2.16 -49.51 54.14
N HIS A 59 3.26 -49.03 54.72
CA HIS A 59 3.84 -49.55 55.98
C HIS A 59 2.86 -49.50 57.17
N LEU A 60 2.01 -48.47 57.26
CA LEU A 60 0.95 -48.37 58.27
C LEU A 60 -0.18 -49.35 57.96
N GLY A 61 -0.55 -49.46 56.69
CA GLY A 61 -1.53 -50.42 56.18
C GLY A 61 -1.15 -51.87 56.47
N ALA A 62 0.07 -52.27 56.11
CA ALA A 62 0.64 -53.60 56.37
C ALA A 62 0.62 -53.94 57.86
N THR A 63 1.05 -52.99 58.71
CA THR A 63 1.02 -53.17 60.17
C THR A 63 -0.40 -53.43 60.66
N ARG A 64 -1.35 -52.58 60.23
CA ARG A 64 -2.74 -52.65 60.66
C ARG A 64 -3.43 -53.92 60.17
N THR A 65 -3.18 -54.32 58.93
CA THR A 65 -3.67 -55.58 58.36
C THR A 65 -3.26 -56.76 59.24
N LEU A 66 -1.99 -56.86 59.62
CA LEU A 66 -1.50 -57.97 60.46
C LEU A 66 -2.11 -57.96 61.86
N GLU A 67 -2.23 -56.80 62.50
CA GLU A 67 -2.89 -56.68 63.82
C GLU A 67 -4.33 -57.18 63.79
N VAL A 68 -5.09 -56.79 62.76
CA VAL A 68 -6.50 -57.17 62.59
C VAL A 68 -6.61 -58.67 62.36
N VAL A 69 -5.81 -59.22 61.45
CA VAL A 69 -5.85 -60.66 61.10
C VAL A 69 -5.40 -61.51 62.28
N ALA A 70 -4.32 -61.12 62.98
CA ALA A 70 -3.85 -61.83 64.17
C ALA A 70 -4.93 -61.86 65.25
N LYS A 71 -5.56 -60.71 65.53
CA LYS A 71 -6.66 -60.61 66.50
C LYS A 71 -7.85 -61.47 66.07
N GLU A 72 -8.30 -61.33 64.83
CA GLU A 72 -9.48 -62.01 64.29
C GLU A 72 -9.32 -63.54 64.34
N LEU A 73 -8.19 -64.07 63.86
CA LEU A 73 -7.93 -65.49 63.89
C LEU A 73 -7.66 -66.01 65.30
N SER A 74 -7.08 -65.22 66.20
CA SER A 74 -6.88 -65.64 67.59
C SER A 74 -8.20 -65.80 68.36
N GLN A 75 -9.22 -64.98 68.03
CA GLN A 75 -10.50 -64.95 68.72
C GLN A 75 -11.53 -65.90 68.11
N ASN A 76 -11.52 -66.04 66.78
CA ASN A 76 -12.58 -66.71 66.02
C ASN A 76 -12.08 -67.93 65.22
N PHE A 77 -10.91 -68.51 65.57
CA PHE A 77 -10.26 -69.59 64.80
C PHE A 77 -11.21 -70.72 64.38
N SER A 78 -11.94 -71.30 65.35
CA SER A 78 -12.85 -72.42 65.09
C SER A 78 -13.99 -72.05 64.15
N GLN A 79 -14.41 -70.78 64.10
CA GLN A 79 -15.41 -70.32 63.15
C GLN A 79 -14.85 -70.41 61.72
N TYR A 80 -13.65 -69.88 61.48
CA TYR A 80 -12.99 -69.93 60.17
C TYR A 80 -12.69 -71.37 59.73
N THR A 81 -12.19 -72.24 60.60
CA THR A 81 -11.92 -73.64 60.22
C THR A 81 -13.20 -74.41 59.85
N ASN A 82 -14.33 -74.08 60.49
CA ASN A 82 -15.62 -74.72 60.23
C ASN A 82 -16.40 -74.09 59.06
N MET A 83 -16.04 -72.89 58.59
CA MET A 83 -16.71 -72.26 57.43
C MET A 83 -16.52 -73.12 56.16
N PRO A 84 -17.60 -73.59 55.51
CA PRO A 84 -17.50 -74.50 54.37
C PRO A 84 -17.01 -73.81 53.09
N ASN A 85 -17.24 -72.49 52.94
CA ASN A 85 -16.96 -71.75 51.73
C ASN A 85 -15.76 -70.80 51.90
N GLN A 86 -14.73 -70.97 51.05
CA GLN A 86 -13.56 -70.08 51.01
C GLN A 86 -13.93 -68.63 50.68
N ALA A 87 -14.84 -68.40 49.73
CA ALA A 87 -15.24 -67.05 49.36
C ALA A 87 -15.94 -66.30 50.51
N GLN A 88 -16.63 -67.03 51.38
CA GLN A 88 -17.23 -66.45 52.58
C GLN A 88 -16.16 -66.07 53.60
N MET A 89 -15.16 -66.94 53.81
CA MET A 89 -14.03 -66.65 54.72
C MET A 89 -13.24 -65.43 54.25
N SER A 90 -12.89 -65.36 52.96
CA SER A 90 -12.13 -64.23 52.41
C SER A 90 -12.92 -62.94 52.50
N ALA A 91 -14.21 -62.95 52.15
CA ALA A 91 -15.07 -61.77 52.25
C ALA A 91 -15.20 -61.26 53.69
N THR A 92 -15.46 -62.13 54.67
CA THR A 92 -15.58 -61.73 56.08
C THR A 92 -14.26 -61.19 56.63
N LEU A 93 -13.14 -61.83 56.31
CA LEU A 93 -11.83 -61.34 56.79
C LEU A 93 -11.47 -59.98 56.16
N LEU A 94 -11.68 -59.83 54.85
CA LEU A 94 -11.40 -58.58 54.14
C LEU A 94 -12.33 -57.46 54.58
N GLU A 95 -13.59 -57.73 54.92
CA GLU A 95 -14.50 -56.73 55.47
C GLU A 95 -13.93 -56.12 56.77
N HIS A 96 -13.43 -56.94 57.69
CA HIS A 96 -12.78 -56.46 58.91
C HIS A 96 -11.48 -55.69 58.63
N ILE A 97 -10.67 -56.16 57.68
CA ILE A 97 -9.44 -55.45 57.26
C ILE A 97 -9.80 -54.09 56.67
N LEU A 98 -10.71 -54.04 55.70
CA LEU A 98 -11.13 -52.81 55.02
C LEU A 98 -11.73 -51.81 55.98
N GLN A 99 -12.54 -52.24 56.94
CA GLN A 99 -13.06 -51.34 57.99
C GLN A 99 -11.94 -50.75 58.83
N ALA A 100 -10.98 -51.57 59.26
CA ALA A 100 -9.85 -51.11 60.07
C ALA A 100 -8.90 -50.19 59.30
N LEU A 101 -8.69 -50.43 58.01
CA LEU A 101 -7.93 -49.56 57.12
C LEU A 101 -8.69 -48.26 56.84
N GLN A 102 -10.02 -48.31 56.71
CA GLN A 102 -10.85 -47.12 56.57
C GLN A 102 -10.73 -46.21 57.80
N ASP A 103 -10.81 -46.79 59.01
CA ASP A 103 -10.62 -46.04 60.26
C ASP A 103 -9.19 -45.45 60.36
N LEU A 104 -8.18 -46.21 59.93
CA LEU A 104 -6.78 -45.76 59.90
C LEU A 104 -6.57 -44.62 58.89
N SER A 105 -7.21 -44.66 57.72
CA SER A 105 -7.12 -43.60 56.71
C SER A 105 -7.70 -42.29 57.23
N ILE A 106 -8.82 -42.36 57.96
CA ILE A 106 -9.42 -41.20 58.64
C ILE A 106 -8.47 -40.68 59.73
N ALA A 107 -7.95 -41.55 60.59
CA ALA A 107 -7.02 -41.15 61.65
C ALA A 107 -5.73 -40.52 61.10
N THR A 108 -5.20 -41.06 59.99
CA THR A 108 -4.01 -40.56 59.31
C THR A 108 -4.27 -39.21 58.67
N THR A 109 -5.40 -39.04 57.98
CA THR A 109 -5.86 -37.74 57.45
C THR A 109 -5.97 -36.71 58.58
N ASN A 110 -6.59 -37.08 59.69
CA ASN A 110 -6.73 -36.19 60.85
C ASN A 110 -5.39 -35.77 61.43
N ALA A 111 -4.39 -36.67 61.43
CA ALA A 111 -3.04 -36.35 61.90
C ALA A 111 -2.31 -35.38 60.96
N LEU A 112 -2.42 -35.58 59.64
CA LEU A 112 -1.82 -34.73 58.61
C LEU A 112 -2.44 -33.33 58.57
N GLN A 113 -3.75 -33.23 58.83
CA GLN A 113 -4.50 -31.97 58.85
C GLN A 113 -4.54 -31.29 60.23
N ARG A 114 -3.74 -31.73 61.22
CA ARG A 114 -3.65 -31.02 62.52
C ARG A 114 -3.06 -29.63 62.36
N ASP A 115 -2.00 -29.52 61.56
CA ASP A 115 -1.46 -28.23 61.14
C ASP A 115 -2.23 -27.77 59.90
N LYS A 116 -2.94 -26.67 60.05
CA LYS A 116 -3.85 -26.10 59.05
C LYS A 116 -3.32 -24.82 58.43
N SER A 117 -2.13 -24.37 58.86
CA SER A 117 -1.59 -23.04 58.53
C SER A 117 -1.53 -22.80 57.02
N ASP A 118 -0.97 -23.74 56.26
CA ASP A 118 -0.89 -23.68 54.79
C ASP A 118 -2.27 -23.55 54.10
N ILE A 119 -3.26 -24.32 54.54
CA ILE A 119 -4.63 -24.28 54.00
C ILE A 119 -5.33 -22.98 54.39
N GLU A 120 -5.18 -22.54 55.64
CA GLU A 120 -5.75 -21.29 56.15
C GLU A 120 -5.16 -20.06 55.45
N ASP A 121 -3.86 -20.05 55.18
CA ASP A 121 -3.18 -19.01 54.40
C ASP A 121 -3.75 -18.91 52.98
N ILE A 122 -4.01 -20.05 52.33
CA ILE A 122 -4.64 -20.07 51.00
C ILE A 122 -6.08 -19.58 51.06
N PHE A 123 -6.86 -19.96 52.07
CA PHE A 123 -8.21 -19.42 52.26
C PHE A 123 -8.21 -17.91 52.43
N ASN A 124 -7.31 -17.36 53.25
CA ASN A 124 -7.21 -15.92 53.45
C ASN A 124 -6.83 -15.20 52.15
N ALA A 125 -5.88 -15.73 51.39
CA ALA A 125 -5.51 -15.19 50.08
C ALA A 125 -6.70 -15.17 49.10
N LEU A 126 -7.52 -16.23 49.06
CA LEU A 126 -8.74 -16.29 48.24
C LEU A 126 -9.76 -15.24 48.67
N LEU A 127 -9.99 -15.07 49.97
CA LEU A 127 -10.94 -14.10 50.51
C LEU A 127 -10.50 -12.65 50.25
N GLU A 128 -9.23 -12.33 50.47
CA GLU A 128 -8.67 -11.00 50.23
C GLU A 128 -8.77 -10.62 48.75
N GLU A 129 -8.42 -11.54 47.85
CA GLU A 129 -8.51 -11.31 46.41
C GLU A 129 -9.97 -11.11 45.96
N ALA A 130 -10.88 -11.98 46.40
CA ALA A 130 -12.30 -11.86 46.08
C ALA A 130 -12.91 -10.53 46.57
N GLN A 131 -12.54 -10.09 47.77
CA GLN A 131 -12.97 -8.78 48.29
C GLN A 131 -12.34 -7.61 47.52
N GLY A 132 -11.08 -7.72 47.12
CA GLY A 132 -10.41 -6.73 46.29
C GLY A 132 -11.11 -6.55 44.94
N LEU A 133 -11.54 -7.64 44.31
CA LEU A 133 -12.30 -7.62 43.06
C LEU A 133 -13.70 -7.01 43.21
N LEU A 134 -14.40 -7.32 44.30
CA LEU A 134 -15.71 -6.71 44.60
C LEU A 134 -15.59 -5.19 44.80
N LYS A 135 -14.60 -4.73 45.58
CA LYS A 135 -14.33 -3.30 45.76
C LYS A 135 -13.98 -2.61 44.45
N TRP A 136 -13.16 -3.28 43.62
CA TRP A 136 -12.81 -2.76 42.30
C TRP A 136 -14.04 -2.65 41.39
N GLN A 137 -14.93 -3.64 41.36
CA GLN A 137 -16.20 -3.58 40.63
C GLN A 137 -17.05 -2.37 41.02
N GLU A 138 -17.19 -2.09 42.32
CA GLU A 138 -18.02 -0.98 42.81
C GLU A 138 -17.42 0.40 42.43
N ALA A 139 -16.10 0.52 42.53
CA ALA A 139 -15.38 1.77 42.25
C ALA A 139 -15.18 2.01 40.75
N HIS A 140 -15.11 0.96 39.93
CA HIS A 140 -14.71 1.07 38.54
C HIS A 140 -15.72 1.88 37.71
N ARG A 141 -15.21 2.85 36.95
CA ARG A 141 -15.93 3.65 35.97
C ARG A 141 -15.10 3.65 34.69
N LEU A 142 -15.77 3.55 33.55
CA LEU A 142 -15.12 3.51 32.23
C LEU A 142 -14.44 4.87 31.94
N PRO A 143 -13.09 4.96 31.90
CA PRO A 143 -12.40 6.25 31.73
C PRO A 143 -12.78 6.98 30.45
N LEU A 144 -13.02 6.21 29.37
CA LEU A 144 -13.41 6.74 28.07
C LEU A 144 -14.71 7.56 28.12
N MET A 145 -15.66 7.24 29.02
CA MET A 145 -16.91 8.00 29.16
C MET A 145 -16.65 9.45 29.56
N GLN A 146 -15.72 9.69 30.49
CA GLN A 146 -15.41 11.04 30.96
C GLN A 146 -14.71 11.86 29.87
N GLY A 147 -13.72 11.26 29.19
CA GLY A 147 -13.01 11.93 28.11
C GLY A 147 -13.92 12.24 26.92
N MET A 148 -14.83 11.32 26.59
CA MET A 148 -15.83 11.55 25.55
C MET A 148 -16.81 12.67 25.90
N GLN A 149 -17.31 12.71 27.14
CA GLN A 149 -18.18 13.79 27.58
C GLN A 149 -17.48 15.15 27.50
N SER A 150 -16.21 15.24 27.90
CA SER A 150 -15.41 16.47 27.80
C SER A 150 -15.26 16.92 26.34
N VAL A 151 -14.98 16.00 25.41
CA VAL A 151 -14.90 16.31 23.98
C VAL A 151 -16.26 16.77 23.44
N GLN A 152 -17.36 16.10 23.80
CA GLN A 152 -18.72 16.51 23.41
C GLN A 152 -19.05 17.93 23.87
N GLU A 153 -18.79 18.26 25.14
CA GLU A 153 -19.01 19.61 25.68
C GLU A 153 -18.18 20.67 24.95
N SER A 154 -16.90 20.40 24.71
CA SER A 154 -16.02 21.32 23.97
C SER A 154 -16.46 21.50 22.51
N PHE A 155 -16.89 20.43 21.85
CA PHE A 155 -17.32 20.45 20.45
C PHE A 155 -18.63 21.21 20.29
N SER A 156 -19.60 21.04 21.21
CA SER A 156 -20.85 21.80 21.22
C SER A 156 -20.61 23.30 21.39
N GLN A 157 -19.74 23.71 22.31
CA GLN A 157 -19.39 25.12 22.51
C GLN A 157 -18.71 25.75 21.28
N ASP A 158 -17.83 25.00 20.62
CA ASP A 158 -17.17 25.45 19.38
C ASP A 158 -18.14 25.53 18.21
N GLN A 159 -19.12 24.62 18.15
CA GLN A 159 -20.14 24.59 17.10
C GLN A 159 -21.05 25.82 17.17
N GLU A 160 -21.53 26.20 18.37
CA GLU A 160 -22.36 27.39 18.57
C GLU A 160 -21.65 28.68 18.14
N LYS A 161 -20.40 28.87 18.59
CA LYS A 161 -19.58 30.04 18.21
C LYS A 161 -19.31 30.11 16.71
N ARG A 162 -19.01 28.97 16.08
CA ARG A 162 -18.75 28.91 14.64
C ARG A 162 -20.01 29.15 13.83
N GLN A 163 -21.18 28.68 14.29
CA GLN A 163 -22.43 28.82 13.57
C GLN A 163 -22.78 30.29 13.32
N GLU A 164 -22.63 31.17 14.33
CA GLU A 164 -22.86 32.61 14.16
C GLU A 164 -21.89 33.26 13.16
N SER A 165 -20.59 32.95 13.27
CA SER A 165 -19.55 33.46 12.37
C SER A 165 -19.73 33.00 10.92
N VAL A 166 -20.12 31.74 10.72
CA VAL A 166 -20.35 31.15 9.39
C VAL A 166 -21.56 31.79 8.73
N GLN A 167 -22.66 32.00 9.47
CA GLN A 167 -23.85 32.67 8.95
C GLN A 167 -23.54 34.10 8.50
N HIS A 168 -22.74 34.84 9.27
CA HIS A 168 -22.30 36.18 8.91
C HIS A 168 -21.40 36.20 7.66
N THR A 169 -20.46 35.26 7.56
CA THR A 169 -19.55 35.14 6.42
C THR A 169 -20.30 34.77 5.13
N ILE A 170 -21.25 33.83 5.21
CA ILE A 170 -22.12 33.44 4.10
C ILE A 170 -22.97 34.64 3.65
N LYS A 171 -23.60 35.36 4.59
CA LYS A 171 -24.40 36.55 4.28
C LYS A 171 -23.58 37.58 3.49
N THR A 172 -22.41 37.93 3.99
CA THR A 172 -21.50 38.92 3.36
C THR A 172 -21.08 38.46 1.96
N ALA A 173 -20.77 37.16 1.81
CA ALA A 173 -20.38 36.60 0.52
C ALA A 173 -21.54 36.60 -0.49
N LEU A 174 -22.79 36.35 -0.04
CA LEU A 174 -23.99 36.39 -0.89
C LEU A 174 -24.33 37.81 -1.35
N GLU A 175 -24.27 38.79 -0.44
CA GLU A 175 -24.52 40.21 -0.74
C GLU A 175 -23.50 40.74 -1.75
N GLY A 176 -22.21 40.48 -1.52
CA GLY A 176 -21.14 40.88 -2.46
C GLY A 176 -21.23 40.13 -3.80
N MET A 177 -21.64 38.86 -3.80
CA MET A 177 -21.88 38.11 -5.04
C MET A 177 -23.02 38.73 -5.85
N ALA A 178 -24.15 39.06 -5.23
CA ALA A 178 -25.29 39.70 -5.89
C ALA A 178 -24.92 41.07 -6.50
N GLU A 179 -24.14 41.88 -5.78
CA GLU A 179 -23.66 43.17 -6.29
C GLU A 179 -22.74 42.98 -7.51
N LYS A 180 -21.83 42.01 -7.48
CA LYS A 180 -20.95 41.72 -8.62
C LYS A 180 -21.72 41.17 -9.83
N ILE A 181 -22.75 40.34 -9.61
CA ILE A 181 -23.62 39.86 -10.70
C ILE A 181 -24.27 41.04 -11.44
N LYS A 182 -24.83 42.01 -10.71
CA LYS A 182 -25.45 43.20 -11.29
C LYS A 182 -24.46 44.01 -12.14
N ASN A 183 -23.23 44.18 -11.65
CA ASN A 183 -22.16 44.87 -12.38
C ASN A 183 -21.70 44.10 -13.64
N LEU A 184 -21.66 42.76 -13.58
CA LEU A 184 -21.31 41.91 -14.72
C LEU A 184 -22.40 41.94 -15.80
N GLN A 185 -23.68 41.83 -15.41
CA GLN A 185 -24.82 41.93 -16.32
C GLN A 185 -24.86 43.26 -17.09
N GLY A 186 -24.50 44.38 -16.44
CA GLY A 186 -24.40 45.69 -17.09
C GLY A 186 -23.17 45.87 -17.97
N GLY A 187 -22.18 44.96 -17.87
CA GLY A 187 -20.95 44.99 -18.67
C GLY A 187 -21.05 44.29 -20.02
N PHE A 188 -22.09 43.49 -20.25
CA PHE A 188 -22.34 42.81 -21.53
C PHE A 188 -23.16 43.71 -22.46
N SER A 189 -22.60 44.06 -23.61
CA SER A 189 -23.27 44.96 -24.54
C SER A 189 -22.76 44.74 -25.96
N GLY A 190 -22.66 43.50 -26.44
CA GLY A 190 -22.02 43.10 -27.71
C GLY A 190 -22.35 43.90 -28.98
N GLU A 191 -23.30 44.83 -28.93
CA GLU A 191 -23.57 45.89 -29.90
C GLU A 191 -22.52 47.02 -29.94
N ALA A 192 -21.74 47.22 -28.87
CA ALA A 192 -20.74 48.30 -28.76
C ALA A 192 -19.41 48.00 -29.47
N TYR A 193 -19.19 46.75 -29.91
CA TYR A 193 -17.97 46.34 -30.61
C TYR A 193 -18.04 46.72 -32.10
N GLN A 194 -17.23 47.70 -32.51
CA GLN A 194 -17.15 48.17 -33.90
C GLN A 194 -15.70 48.34 -34.36
N LEU A 195 -15.34 47.72 -35.50
CA LEU A 195 -14.11 47.98 -36.23
C LEU A 195 -14.46 48.64 -37.58
N GLN A 196 -13.74 49.71 -37.95
CA GLN A 196 -13.99 50.43 -39.20
C GLN A 196 -13.27 49.77 -40.38
N PHE A 197 -13.98 48.91 -41.11
CA PHE A 197 -13.48 48.29 -42.35
C PHE A 197 -13.69 49.14 -43.60
N ILE A 198 -14.67 50.06 -43.58
CA ILE A 198 -15.09 50.85 -44.75
C ILE A 198 -13.97 51.75 -45.31
N PRO A 199 -13.28 52.59 -44.50
CA PRO A 199 -12.25 53.48 -45.04
C PRO A 199 -11.12 52.72 -45.74
N LEU A 200 -10.77 51.54 -45.23
CA LEU A 200 -9.72 50.71 -45.80
C LEU A 200 -10.16 50.03 -47.11
N LYS A 201 -11.42 49.61 -47.20
CA LYS A 201 -12.01 49.10 -48.44
C LYS A 201 -11.97 50.15 -49.54
N ASP A 202 -12.43 51.36 -49.23
CA ASP A 202 -12.47 52.46 -50.19
C ASP A 202 -11.06 52.84 -50.64
N ARG A 203 -10.07 52.78 -49.74
CA ARG A 203 -8.66 53.01 -50.05
C ARG A 203 -8.08 51.94 -50.98
N LEU A 204 -8.39 50.66 -50.76
CA LEU A 204 -7.96 49.56 -51.64
C LEU A 204 -8.57 49.69 -53.06
N GLU A 205 -9.86 49.97 -53.15
CA GLU A 205 -10.56 50.17 -54.42
C GLU A 205 -10.03 51.41 -55.18
N THR A 206 -9.76 52.50 -54.45
CA THR A 206 -9.17 53.72 -55.03
C THR A 206 -7.79 53.45 -55.62
N LEU A 207 -6.92 52.75 -54.88
CA LEU A 207 -5.58 52.37 -55.36
C LEU A 207 -5.66 51.45 -56.59
N LYS A 208 -6.62 50.53 -56.62
CA LYS A 208 -6.86 49.64 -57.77
C LYS A 208 -7.25 50.41 -59.01
N ALA A 209 -8.15 51.38 -58.87
CA ALA A 209 -8.55 52.25 -59.95
C ALA A 209 -7.39 53.12 -60.44
N GLU A 210 -6.58 53.65 -59.52
CA GLU A 210 -5.41 54.49 -59.83
C GLU A 210 -4.32 53.70 -60.60
N ILE A 211 -3.95 52.50 -60.15
CA ILE A 211 -2.93 51.66 -60.82
C ILE A 211 -3.42 51.20 -62.20
N ARG A 212 -4.72 50.86 -62.35
CA ARG A 212 -5.29 50.49 -63.66
C ARG A 212 -5.37 51.67 -64.63
N GLY A 213 -5.70 52.86 -64.13
CA GLY A 213 -5.88 54.07 -64.94
C GLY A 213 -4.57 54.78 -65.31
N ALA A 214 -3.46 54.46 -64.64
CA ALA A 214 -2.15 55.02 -64.98
C ALA A 214 -1.65 54.49 -66.34
N ASP A 215 -1.16 55.41 -67.18
CA ASP A 215 -0.60 55.07 -68.50
C ASP A 215 0.84 54.58 -68.36
N PHE A 216 1.02 53.25 -68.42
CA PHE A 216 2.34 52.60 -68.45
C PHE A 216 2.91 52.47 -69.88
N THR A 217 2.26 53.06 -70.89
CA THR A 217 2.76 53.04 -72.27
C THR A 217 3.80 54.12 -72.51
N LEU A 218 5.01 53.73 -72.93
CA LEU A 218 6.08 54.67 -73.27
C LEU A 218 5.75 55.44 -74.57
N PHE A 219 5.38 54.71 -75.62
CA PHE A 219 4.93 55.27 -76.90
C PHE A 219 3.71 54.48 -77.39
N SER A 220 2.71 55.18 -77.92
CA SER A 220 1.62 54.53 -78.66
C SER A 220 2.11 54.06 -80.03
N ALA A 221 1.46 53.05 -80.62
CA ALA A 221 1.81 52.57 -81.95
C ALA A 221 1.73 53.68 -83.03
N ALA A 222 0.85 54.66 -82.83
CA ALA A 222 0.74 55.85 -83.66
C ALA A 222 1.94 56.80 -83.46
N ASN A 223 2.31 57.06 -82.21
CA ASN A 223 3.43 57.96 -81.87
C ASN A 223 4.77 57.40 -82.34
N ILE A 224 4.98 56.08 -82.32
CA ILE A 224 6.19 55.46 -82.89
C ILE A 224 6.22 55.73 -84.40
N LYS A 225 5.14 55.43 -85.13
CA LYS A 225 5.09 55.69 -86.59
C LYS A 225 5.31 57.16 -86.93
N GLU A 226 4.81 58.09 -86.10
CA GLU A 226 4.98 59.52 -86.28
C GLU A 226 6.42 59.98 -85.98
N LEU A 227 7.04 59.47 -84.92
CA LEU A 227 8.42 59.80 -84.57
C LEU A 227 9.44 59.41 -85.65
N PHE A 228 9.19 58.28 -86.32
CA PHE A 228 10.02 57.81 -87.43
C PHE A 228 9.52 58.34 -88.80
N LYS A 229 8.50 59.21 -88.85
CA LYS A 229 7.98 59.84 -90.09
C LYS A 229 8.72 61.12 -90.46
N GLU A 230 9.25 61.85 -89.47
CA GLU A 230 10.03 63.08 -89.64
C GLU A 230 11.34 62.89 -90.44
N THR A 231 11.62 61.68 -90.89
CA THR A 231 12.94 61.21 -91.34
C THR A 231 12.91 60.84 -92.82
N ALA A 232 11.69 60.72 -93.38
CA ALA A 232 11.44 60.66 -94.82
C ALA A 232 12.12 61.79 -95.63
N PRO A 233 12.27 63.04 -95.14
CA PRO A 233 13.02 64.07 -95.86
C PRO A 233 14.51 63.76 -96.00
N ILE A 234 15.11 63.12 -94.99
CA ILE A 234 16.53 62.71 -94.98
C ILE A 234 16.73 61.56 -95.96
N GLU A 235 15.80 60.61 -95.99
CA GLU A 235 15.80 59.50 -96.95
C GLU A 235 15.66 60.00 -98.39
N LYS A 236 14.73 60.93 -98.65
CA LYS A 236 14.59 61.60 -99.95
C LYS A 236 15.87 62.35 -100.36
N ARG A 237 16.55 62.97 -99.39
CA ARG A 237 17.81 63.68 -99.61
C ARG A 237 18.97 62.73 -99.93
N TYR A 238 19.06 61.60 -99.24
CA TYR A 238 20.01 60.53 -99.57
C TYR A 238 19.86 60.08 -101.03
N TYR A 239 18.63 59.83 -101.50
CA TYR A 239 18.40 59.45 -102.89
C TYR A 239 18.81 60.56 -103.86
N LYS A 240 18.49 61.83 -103.55
CA LYS A 240 18.92 62.97 -104.37
C LYS A 240 20.44 63.09 -104.51
N ILE A 241 21.19 62.90 -103.41
CA ILE A 241 22.66 62.94 -103.41
C ILE A 241 23.22 61.76 -104.20
N LYS A 242 22.66 60.56 -103.98
CA LYS A 242 23.02 59.35 -104.71
C LYS A 242 22.81 59.52 -106.22
N ASP A 243 21.67 60.09 -106.62
CA ASP A 243 21.33 60.35 -108.03
C ASP A 243 22.31 61.38 -108.62
N LYS A 244 22.65 62.45 -107.89
CA LYS A 244 23.64 63.46 -108.30
C LYS A 244 25.03 62.87 -108.54
N ILE A 245 25.50 61.98 -107.64
CA ILE A 245 26.78 61.27 -107.80
C ILE A 245 26.71 60.35 -109.04
N THR A 246 25.59 59.65 -109.22
CA THR A 246 25.37 58.76 -110.37
C THR A 246 25.37 59.54 -111.69
N GLU A 247 24.75 60.71 -111.73
CA GLU A 247 24.73 61.58 -112.91
C GLU A 247 26.13 62.10 -113.27
N HIS A 248 26.98 62.42 -112.28
CA HIS A 248 28.37 62.80 -112.53
C HIS A 248 29.20 61.64 -113.08
N ILE A 249 29.01 60.43 -112.54
CA ILE A 249 29.61 59.20 -113.10
C ILE A 249 29.24 59.04 -114.58
N ASP A 250 27.97 59.26 -114.92
CA ASP A 250 27.48 59.18 -116.31
C ASP A 250 28.03 60.29 -117.21
N GLN A 251 28.19 61.52 -116.70
CA GLN A 251 28.79 62.63 -117.43
C GLN A 251 30.27 62.40 -117.74
N VAL A 252 31.06 61.91 -116.78
CA VAL A 252 32.47 61.55 -116.99
C VAL A 252 32.58 60.43 -118.03
N LYS A 253 31.73 59.40 -117.93
CA LYS A 253 31.61 58.34 -118.95
C LYS A 253 31.26 58.88 -120.33
N ASN A 254 30.37 59.86 -120.43
CA ASN A 254 29.94 60.47 -121.70
C ASN A 254 30.98 61.43 -122.29
N LYS A 255 31.70 62.22 -121.49
CA LYS A 255 32.85 63.03 -121.94
C LYS A 255 33.96 62.15 -122.49
N ARG A 256 34.30 61.05 -121.80
CA ARG A 256 35.26 60.03 -122.26
C ARG A 256 34.80 59.42 -123.59
N LYS A 257 33.51 59.08 -123.73
CA LYS A 257 32.92 58.60 -125.00
C LYS A 257 32.93 59.65 -126.12
N SER A 258 32.77 60.95 -125.82
CA SER A 258 32.76 62.05 -126.81
C SER A 258 34.16 62.43 -127.31
N LEU A 259 35.16 62.43 -126.43
CA LEU A 259 36.58 62.63 -126.78
C LEU A 259 37.11 61.50 -127.67
N ILE A 260 36.74 60.26 -127.39
CA ILE A 260 37.11 59.10 -128.22
C ILE A 260 36.43 59.17 -129.61
N LYS A 261 35.29 59.86 -129.75
CA LYS A 261 34.52 59.98 -131.00
C LYS A 261 34.99 61.12 -131.93
N LYS A 262 35.75 62.11 -131.41
CA LYS A 262 36.28 63.25 -132.19
C LYS A 262 37.71 63.07 -132.71
N CYS A 263 38.40 61.99 -132.34
CA CYS A 263 39.79 61.72 -132.74
C CYS A 263 39.98 60.56 -133.73
N TYR A 264 39.03 60.31 -134.65
CA TYR A 264 39.23 59.39 -135.78
C TYR A 264 38.63 59.92 -137.09
N GLN A 265 39.33 60.85 -137.75
CA GLN A 265 39.59 60.81 -139.19
C GLN A 265 40.79 61.74 -139.46
N GLY A 266 41.84 61.19 -140.05
CA GLY A 266 43.21 61.71 -139.95
C GLY A 266 43.43 63.18 -140.33
N PHE A 267 44.21 63.87 -139.49
CA PHE A 267 45.37 64.69 -139.89
C PHE A 267 46.41 64.68 -138.74
N LEU A 268 47.67 64.86 -139.12
CA LEU A 268 48.91 64.27 -138.57
C LEU A 268 49.44 64.80 -137.22
N ASP A 269 50.13 63.87 -136.56
CA ASP A 269 51.40 63.95 -135.80
C ASP A 269 51.60 64.93 -134.62
N PHE A 270 51.77 64.32 -133.44
CA PHE A 270 53.01 64.32 -132.62
C PHE A 270 52.78 64.52 -131.10
N ILE A 271 52.90 63.38 -130.41
CA ILE A 271 53.58 63.08 -129.14
C ILE A 271 53.59 64.13 -128.01
N GLY A 272 52.99 63.70 -126.89
CA GLY A 272 53.66 63.58 -125.59
C GLY A 272 53.73 64.82 -124.70
N MET A 273 53.22 64.70 -123.47
CA MET A 273 53.95 65.00 -122.22
C MET A 273 53.10 64.70 -120.97
N GLU A 274 53.81 64.45 -119.89
CA GLU A 274 53.41 63.98 -118.57
C GLU A 274 52.66 64.99 -117.69
N ALA A 275 52.13 64.43 -116.58
CA ALA A 275 51.94 64.98 -115.23
C ALA A 275 50.71 65.85 -114.92
N GLU A 276 49.91 65.43 -113.94
CA GLU A 276 50.04 65.89 -112.53
C GLU A 276 49.12 65.10 -111.58
N GLU A 277 49.63 64.78 -110.39
CA GLU A 277 48.93 64.14 -109.29
C GLU A 277 47.80 65.02 -108.72
N SER A 278 46.61 64.46 -108.52
CA SER A 278 45.56 65.08 -107.69
C SER A 278 45.56 64.47 -106.29
N TYR A 279 46.52 64.87 -105.46
CA TYR A 279 46.61 64.52 -104.02
C TYR A 279 45.37 64.93 -103.18
N GLY A 280 44.43 65.70 -103.76
CA GLY A 280 43.25 66.22 -103.07
C GLY A 280 42.08 65.24 -102.93
N VAL A 281 41.91 64.28 -103.86
CA VAL A 281 40.71 63.42 -103.92
C VAL A 281 40.74 62.28 -102.90
N GLU A 282 41.88 61.59 -102.75
CA GLU A 282 42.04 60.49 -101.77
C GLU A 282 41.84 60.96 -100.31
N SER A 283 42.35 62.16 -99.97
CA SER A 283 42.14 62.74 -98.63
C SER A 283 40.66 63.06 -98.35
N GLN A 284 39.88 63.41 -99.37
CA GLN A 284 38.44 63.67 -99.23
C GLN A 284 37.67 62.36 -99.04
N LEU A 285 37.99 61.30 -99.79
CA LEU A 285 37.40 59.96 -99.63
C LEU A 285 37.65 59.38 -98.22
N TYR A 286 38.87 59.49 -97.70
CA TYR A 286 39.20 59.00 -96.35
C TYR A 286 38.42 59.73 -95.24
N SER A 287 38.26 61.06 -95.37
CA SER A 287 37.46 61.88 -94.46
C SER A 287 35.97 61.48 -94.48
N LEU A 288 35.43 61.20 -95.68
CA LEU A 288 34.03 60.82 -95.85
C LEU A 288 33.73 59.41 -95.34
N LYS A 289 34.65 58.46 -95.53
CA LYS A 289 34.54 57.09 -95.00
C LYS A 289 34.34 57.06 -93.49
N ASN A 290 34.95 58.01 -92.78
CA ASN A 290 34.85 58.15 -91.32
C ASN A 290 33.87 59.24 -90.87
N ALA A 291 33.08 59.83 -91.78
CA ALA A 291 32.26 60.99 -91.45
C ALA A 291 30.98 60.65 -90.68
N TYR A 292 30.45 59.42 -90.80
CA TYR A 292 29.27 58.99 -90.04
C TYR A 292 29.67 58.45 -88.67
N VAL A 293 29.61 59.30 -87.64
CA VAL A 293 29.98 58.94 -86.27
C VAL A 293 28.74 59.01 -85.38
N PHE A 294 27.99 57.90 -85.28
CA PHE A 294 26.91 57.75 -84.32
C PHE A 294 26.93 56.35 -83.70
N LYS A 295 26.77 56.26 -82.38
CA LYS A 295 26.50 55.01 -81.64
C LYS A 295 25.34 55.27 -80.67
N PRO A 296 24.24 54.48 -80.72
CA PRO A 296 23.10 54.71 -79.85
C PRO A 296 23.44 54.35 -78.40
N ASN A 297 23.06 55.21 -77.45
CA ASN A 297 23.16 54.92 -76.01
C ASN A 297 21.81 54.37 -75.50
N LEU A 298 21.73 53.05 -75.28
CA LEU A 298 20.50 52.32 -74.96
C LEU A 298 20.48 51.81 -73.50
N THR A 299 20.40 52.72 -72.52
CA THR A 299 20.24 52.34 -71.11
C THR A 299 18.85 51.71 -70.85
N PRO A 300 18.70 50.68 -70.00
CA PRO A 300 17.40 50.10 -69.64
C PRO A 300 16.46 51.08 -68.92
N LEU A 301 15.15 50.82 -68.95
CA LEU A 301 14.16 51.57 -68.17
C LEU A 301 14.36 51.28 -66.67
N ASN A 302 14.60 52.33 -65.87
CA ASN A 302 14.73 52.23 -64.43
C ASN A 302 13.44 52.73 -63.74
N LEU A 303 12.67 51.81 -63.16
CA LEU A 303 11.44 52.10 -62.42
C LEU A 303 11.70 52.09 -60.89
N PRO A 304 10.86 52.77 -60.08
CA PRO A 304 10.90 52.68 -58.62
C PRO A 304 10.78 51.23 -58.10
N PRO A 305 11.01 50.97 -56.80
CA PRO A 305 10.83 49.66 -56.20
C PRO A 305 9.43 49.08 -56.47
N LYS A 306 9.36 47.77 -56.74
CA LYS A 306 8.11 47.07 -57.09
C LYS A 306 7.12 46.89 -55.94
N ASP A 307 7.42 47.35 -54.72
CA ASP A 307 6.55 47.15 -53.57
C ASP A 307 5.36 48.13 -53.57
N LEU A 308 4.17 47.63 -53.23
CA LEU A 308 2.95 48.43 -53.20
C LEU A 308 3.04 49.61 -52.21
N LYS A 309 3.78 49.47 -51.10
CA LYS A 309 3.91 50.50 -50.06
C LYS A 309 4.63 51.75 -50.56
N SER A 310 5.59 51.61 -51.47
CA SER A 310 6.34 52.71 -52.07
C SER A 310 5.73 53.24 -53.37
N TYR A 311 4.56 52.72 -53.76
CA TYR A 311 3.85 53.13 -54.97
C TYR A 311 3.61 54.64 -55.00
N SER A 312 4.00 55.27 -56.10
CA SER A 312 3.77 56.69 -56.37
C SER A 312 3.58 56.91 -57.87
N THR A 313 2.35 57.29 -58.24
CA THR A 313 1.97 57.58 -59.62
C THR A 313 2.88 58.64 -60.26
N GLU A 314 3.24 59.69 -59.51
CA GLU A 314 4.10 60.77 -60.00
C GLU A 314 5.53 60.31 -60.28
N ARG A 315 6.12 59.47 -59.40
CA ARG A 315 7.49 58.95 -59.61
C ARG A 315 7.55 58.02 -60.81
N ILE A 316 6.54 57.18 -61.00
CA ILE A 316 6.43 56.27 -62.13
C ILE A 316 6.25 57.05 -63.43
N LYS A 317 5.32 58.02 -63.49
CA LYS A 317 5.12 58.88 -64.66
C LYS A 317 6.39 59.66 -65.01
N SER A 318 7.09 60.21 -64.01
CA SER A 318 8.34 60.93 -64.21
C SER A 318 9.45 60.03 -64.77
N ALA A 319 9.60 58.82 -64.26
CA ALA A 319 10.57 57.84 -64.76
C ALA A 319 10.28 57.44 -66.21
N LEU A 320 9.01 57.15 -66.53
CA LEU A 320 8.58 56.82 -67.90
C LEU A 320 8.79 58.00 -68.86
N LYS A 321 8.44 59.23 -68.45
CA LYS A 321 8.65 60.44 -69.24
C LYS A 321 10.12 60.71 -69.51
N THR A 322 10.97 60.65 -68.48
CA THR A 322 12.42 60.85 -68.60
C THR A 322 13.03 59.85 -69.57
N HIS A 323 12.63 58.58 -69.47
CA HIS A 323 13.09 57.53 -70.38
C HIS A 323 12.60 57.76 -71.81
N LYS A 324 11.34 58.15 -71.99
CA LYS A 324 10.74 58.51 -73.27
C LYS A 324 11.49 59.66 -73.94
N ASP A 325 11.79 60.72 -73.20
CA ASP A 325 12.50 61.90 -73.72
C ASP A 325 13.95 61.55 -74.09
N THR A 326 14.62 60.69 -73.30
CA THR A 326 15.94 60.16 -73.63
C THR A 326 15.91 59.39 -74.96
N LEU A 327 14.91 58.53 -75.17
CA LEU A 327 14.75 57.78 -76.41
C LEU A 327 14.47 58.70 -77.60
N LYS A 328 13.63 59.73 -77.45
CA LYS A 328 13.42 60.75 -78.49
C LYS A 328 14.72 61.45 -78.87
N GLN A 329 15.55 61.83 -77.90
CA GLN A 329 16.85 62.46 -78.16
C GLN A 329 17.81 61.52 -78.90
N GLN A 330 17.86 60.23 -78.55
CA GLN A 330 18.70 59.25 -79.26
C GLN A 330 18.27 59.10 -80.72
N ILE A 331 16.96 59.11 -80.98
CA ILE A 331 16.39 59.08 -82.32
C ILE A 331 16.81 60.32 -83.10
N MET A 332 16.61 61.52 -82.55
CA MET A 332 17.01 62.77 -83.21
C MET A 332 18.51 62.85 -83.50
N ARG A 333 19.37 62.47 -82.55
CA ARG A 333 20.83 62.46 -82.75
C ARG A 333 21.25 61.47 -83.84
N CYS A 334 20.61 60.30 -83.91
CA CYS A 334 20.84 59.33 -84.99
C CYS A 334 20.56 59.97 -86.36
N TYR A 335 19.47 60.73 -86.45
CA TYR A 335 19.09 61.42 -87.69
C TYR A 335 19.97 62.62 -88.01
N GLU A 336 20.30 63.47 -87.05
CA GLU A 336 21.19 64.62 -87.25
C GLU A 336 22.59 64.19 -87.67
N ALA A 337 23.14 63.14 -87.06
CA ALA A 337 24.43 62.58 -87.46
C ALA A 337 24.39 62.06 -88.90
N TYR A 338 23.29 61.42 -89.31
CA TYR A 338 23.15 60.92 -90.68
C TYR A 338 22.95 62.06 -91.67
N LYS A 339 22.17 63.08 -91.31
CA LYS A 339 22.01 64.30 -92.10
C LYS A 339 23.35 65.02 -92.30
N ALA A 340 24.15 65.18 -91.24
CA ALA A 340 25.47 65.81 -91.31
C ALA A 340 26.45 65.00 -92.19
N PHE A 341 26.37 63.67 -92.13
CA PHE A 341 27.08 62.80 -93.06
C PHE A 341 26.65 63.05 -94.51
N LEU A 342 25.36 63.09 -94.79
CA LEU A 342 24.83 63.40 -96.14
C LEU A 342 25.22 64.80 -96.61
N ASP A 343 25.21 65.80 -95.72
CA ASP A 343 25.63 67.18 -96.02
C ASP A 343 27.11 67.22 -96.43
N LYS A 344 27.97 66.49 -95.72
CA LYS A 344 29.40 66.36 -96.08
C LYS A 344 29.59 65.71 -97.44
N VAL A 345 28.80 64.68 -97.75
CA VAL A 345 28.85 64.00 -99.06
C VAL A 345 28.33 64.91 -100.19
N ASP A 346 27.26 65.68 -99.97
CA ASP A 346 26.66 66.57 -100.99
C ASP A 346 27.53 67.80 -101.31
N GLY A 347 28.30 68.27 -100.32
CA GLY A 347 29.17 69.44 -100.40
C GLY A 347 30.50 69.22 -101.12
N VAL A 348 30.79 67.98 -101.54
CA VAL A 348 31.99 67.68 -102.34
C VAL A 348 31.81 68.24 -103.76
N ASP A 349 32.78 69.01 -104.25
CA ASP A 349 32.80 69.44 -105.66
C ASP A 349 33.34 68.31 -106.54
N LEU A 350 32.48 67.82 -107.43
CA LEU A 350 32.71 66.62 -108.24
C LEU A 350 33.23 66.94 -109.65
N LYS A 351 33.44 68.22 -110.01
CA LYS A 351 33.75 68.63 -111.39
C LYS A 351 35.04 68.04 -111.96
N GLU A 352 36.02 67.75 -111.12
CA GLU A 352 37.36 67.28 -111.52
C GLU A 352 37.69 65.86 -111.03
N TRP A 353 36.68 65.12 -110.55
CA TRP A 353 36.86 63.75 -110.05
C TRP A 353 36.89 62.71 -111.17
N ASP A 354 37.72 61.67 -111.01
CA ASP A 354 37.77 60.50 -111.89
C ASP A 354 36.66 59.47 -111.57
N GLU A 355 36.50 58.48 -112.45
CA GLU A 355 35.44 57.47 -112.36
C GLU A 355 35.57 56.57 -111.11
N ASP A 356 36.79 56.16 -110.74
CA ASP A 356 37.02 55.23 -109.65
C ASP A 356 36.75 55.92 -108.30
N SER A 357 37.18 57.16 -108.16
CA SER A 357 36.91 58.00 -106.99
C SER A 357 35.41 58.27 -106.77
N LEU A 358 34.64 58.48 -107.85
CA LEU A 358 33.19 58.67 -107.78
C LEU A 358 32.45 57.38 -107.37
N GLU A 359 32.92 56.22 -107.83
CA GLU A 359 32.32 54.92 -107.49
C GLU A 359 32.61 54.54 -106.03
N GLU A 360 33.79 54.86 -105.51
CA GLU A 360 34.12 54.71 -104.08
C GLU A 360 33.26 55.63 -103.19
N LEU A 361 33.03 56.88 -103.59
CA LEU A 361 32.11 57.78 -102.91
C LEU A 361 30.68 57.23 -102.84
N ARG A 362 30.21 56.61 -103.93
CA ARG A 362 28.91 55.92 -103.96
C ARG A 362 28.86 54.72 -103.00
N SER A 363 29.98 54.00 -102.86
CA SER A 363 30.12 52.91 -101.90
C SER A 363 30.02 53.41 -100.45
N ILE A 364 30.78 54.45 -100.10
CA ILE A 364 30.77 55.08 -98.75
C ILE A 364 29.36 55.57 -98.38
N LEU A 365 28.66 56.22 -99.30
CA LEU A 365 27.28 56.69 -99.12
C LEU A 365 26.31 55.54 -98.80
N THR A 366 26.44 54.41 -99.51
CA THR A 366 25.50 53.28 -99.40
C THR A 366 25.79 52.32 -98.26
N THR A 367 27.07 52.09 -97.94
CA THR A 367 27.49 51.13 -96.91
C THR A 367 27.79 51.81 -95.58
N ASP A 368 28.89 52.57 -95.50
CA ASP A 368 29.38 53.15 -94.24
C ASP A 368 28.39 54.11 -93.58
N GLY A 369 27.65 54.89 -94.37
CA GLY A 369 26.55 55.72 -93.86
C GLY A 369 25.21 55.00 -93.82
N GLY A 370 24.72 54.56 -94.99
CA GLY A 370 23.34 54.13 -95.17
C GLY A 370 22.95 52.86 -94.40
N LYS A 371 23.79 51.81 -94.41
CA LYS A 371 23.49 50.55 -93.70
C LYS A 371 23.61 50.71 -92.18
N GLU A 372 24.64 51.41 -91.70
CA GLU A 372 24.86 51.63 -90.26
C GLU A 372 23.74 52.49 -89.64
N HIS A 373 23.25 53.51 -90.35
CA HIS A 373 22.07 54.26 -89.91
C HIS A 373 20.83 53.37 -89.73
N LYS A 374 20.54 52.53 -90.73
CA LYS A 374 19.39 51.61 -90.68
C LYS A 374 19.47 50.63 -89.50
N LYS A 375 20.66 50.12 -89.21
CA LYS A 375 20.91 49.21 -88.07
C LYS A 375 20.65 49.90 -86.73
N HIS A 376 21.20 51.09 -86.50
CA HIS A 376 20.98 51.82 -85.25
C HIS A 376 19.51 52.18 -85.00
N ILE A 377 18.74 52.46 -86.06
CA ILE A 377 17.30 52.68 -85.98
C ILE A 377 16.56 51.41 -85.54
N GLN A 378 16.95 50.24 -86.03
CA GLN A 378 16.38 48.95 -85.59
C GLN A 378 16.69 48.63 -84.13
N ASP A 379 17.92 48.91 -83.67
CA ASP A 379 18.31 48.71 -82.26
C ASP A 379 17.49 49.59 -81.31
N ILE A 380 17.26 50.86 -81.68
CA ILE A 380 16.40 51.76 -80.90
C ILE A 380 14.95 51.25 -80.86
N GLN A 381 14.42 50.73 -81.97
CA GLN A 381 13.06 50.16 -82.02
C GLN A 381 12.90 48.93 -81.12
N ALA A 382 13.87 48.01 -81.12
CA ALA A 382 13.85 46.84 -80.25
C ALA A 382 13.90 47.24 -78.75
N HIS A 383 14.68 48.28 -78.42
CA HIS A 383 14.77 48.79 -77.05
C HIS A 383 13.48 49.44 -76.57
N ILE A 384 12.77 50.17 -77.44
CA ILE A 384 11.43 50.72 -77.14
C ILE A 384 10.45 49.60 -76.79
N GLN A 385 10.45 48.49 -77.54
CA GLN A 385 9.59 47.35 -77.26
C GLN A 385 9.92 46.73 -75.88
N LYS A 386 11.20 46.48 -75.60
CA LYS A 386 11.65 45.92 -74.31
C LYS A 386 11.29 46.80 -73.11
N ALA A 387 11.46 48.10 -73.23
CA ALA A 387 11.10 49.06 -72.19
C ALA A 387 9.57 49.11 -71.97
N THR A 388 8.78 49.00 -73.04
CA THR A 388 7.31 48.94 -72.97
C THR A 388 6.82 47.69 -72.24
N THR A 389 7.37 46.51 -72.54
CA THR A 389 7.05 45.27 -71.82
C THR A 389 7.45 45.35 -70.34
N THR A 390 8.59 45.99 -70.03
CA THR A 390 9.05 46.17 -68.64
C THR A 390 8.06 47.01 -67.82
N ALA A 391 7.53 48.09 -68.39
CA ALA A 391 6.53 48.93 -67.74
C ALA A 391 5.18 48.20 -67.53
N GLN A 392 4.74 47.40 -68.50
CA GLN A 392 3.51 46.59 -68.39
C GLN A 392 3.61 45.49 -67.32
N ASN A 393 4.74 44.78 -67.27
CA ASN A 393 4.96 43.76 -66.23
C ASN A 393 5.01 44.38 -64.83
N TYR A 394 5.60 45.57 -64.70
CA TYR A 394 5.61 46.31 -63.44
C TYR A 394 4.18 46.65 -62.95
N GLN A 395 3.29 47.09 -63.86
CA GLN A 395 1.89 47.34 -63.52
C GLN A 395 1.18 46.06 -63.07
N LYS A 396 1.44 44.92 -63.73
CA LYS A 396 0.86 43.62 -63.36
C LYS A 396 1.29 43.18 -61.94
N ASP A 397 2.59 43.30 -61.62
CA ASP A 397 3.13 42.95 -60.30
C ASP A 397 2.49 43.76 -59.16
N LEU A 398 2.21 45.05 -59.40
CA LEU A 398 1.53 45.91 -58.41
C LEU A 398 0.05 45.53 -58.22
N LEU A 399 -0.65 45.17 -59.30
CA LEU A 399 -2.04 44.71 -59.23
C LEU A 399 -2.18 43.36 -58.52
N GLU A 400 -1.19 42.47 -58.67
CA GLU A 400 -1.15 41.19 -57.97
C GLU A 400 -0.96 41.38 -56.46
N GLN A 401 0.00 42.22 -56.05
CA GLN A 401 0.19 42.58 -54.64
C GLN A 401 -1.05 43.23 -54.02
N LEU A 402 -1.73 44.10 -54.76
CA LEU A 402 -2.98 44.70 -54.30
C LEU A 402 -4.09 43.65 -54.14
N GLY A 403 -4.18 42.68 -55.05
CA GLY A 403 -5.08 41.53 -54.95
C GLY A 403 -4.83 40.71 -53.68
N THR A 404 -3.58 40.50 -53.28
CA THR A 404 -3.24 39.88 -51.99
C THR A 404 -3.76 40.70 -50.81
N LYS A 405 -3.64 42.04 -50.85
CA LYS A 405 -4.16 42.92 -49.79
C LYS A 405 -5.69 42.94 -49.70
N GLU A 406 -6.39 42.82 -50.82
CA GLU A 406 -7.86 42.63 -50.85
C GLU A 406 -8.28 41.30 -50.22
N GLN A 407 -7.50 40.23 -50.43
CA GLN A 407 -7.74 38.94 -49.79
C GLN A 407 -7.49 38.99 -48.27
N GLU A 408 -6.40 39.63 -47.84
CA GLU A 408 -6.12 39.89 -46.41
C GLU A 408 -7.27 40.68 -45.75
N TYR A 409 -7.75 41.76 -46.38
CA TYR A 409 -8.93 42.52 -45.92
C TYR A 409 -10.16 41.64 -45.76
N THR A 410 -10.48 40.84 -46.78
CA THR A 410 -11.66 39.96 -46.79
C THR A 410 -11.58 38.89 -45.70
N HIS A 411 -10.38 38.34 -45.45
CA HIS A 411 -10.13 37.38 -44.38
C HIS A 411 -10.34 38.00 -43.00
N LEU A 412 -9.78 39.20 -42.76
CA LEU A 412 -9.96 39.93 -41.49
C LEU A 412 -11.43 40.27 -41.22
N LYS A 413 -12.18 40.66 -42.26
CA LYS A 413 -13.62 40.90 -42.15
C LYS A 413 -14.41 39.65 -41.76
N ARG A 414 -14.13 38.50 -42.38
CA ARG A 414 -14.78 37.23 -42.02
C ARG A 414 -14.45 36.80 -40.58
N ARG A 415 -13.19 36.94 -40.16
CA ARG A 415 -12.76 36.65 -38.78
C ARG A 415 -13.47 37.55 -37.76
N PHE A 416 -13.69 38.83 -38.09
CA PHE A 416 -14.50 39.75 -37.27
C PHE A 416 -15.93 39.27 -37.10
N GLU A 417 -16.60 38.90 -38.21
CA GLU A 417 -18.00 38.48 -38.22
C GLU A 417 -18.21 37.20 -37.39
N SER A 418 -17.29 36.23 -37.49
CA SER A 418 -17.29 35.02 -36.66
C SER A 418 -17.15 35.35 -35.18
N LEU A 419 -16.11 36.10 -34.81
CA LEU A 419 -15.85 36.49 -33.43
C LEU A 419 -17.03 37.24 -32.82
N LYS A 420 -17.69 38.11 -33.59
CA LYS A 420 -18.89 38.83 -33.15
C LYS A 420 -20.05 37.87 -32.84
N GLY A 421 -20.28 36.86 -33.68
CA GLY A 421 -21.30 35.84 -33.43
C GLY A 421 -21.04 35.05 -32.16
N ASP A 422 -19.80 34.59 -31.97
CA ASP A 422 -19.38 33.80 -30.80
C ASP A 422 -19.51 34.59 -29.50
N VAL A 423 -19.13 35.87 -29.50
CA VAL A 423 -19.27 36.77 -28.34
C VAL A 423 -20.75 36.99 -27.98
N LEU A 424 -21.61 37.24 -28.96
CA LEU A 424 -23.04 37.47 -28.71
C LEU A 424 -23.73 36.23 -28.13
N SER A 425 -23.37 35.03 -28.60
CA SER A 425 -23.88 33.77 -28.04
C SER A 425 -23.43 33.61 -26.58
N LEU A 426 -22.14 33.79 -26.32
CA LEU A 426 -21.57 33.64 -24.98
C LEU A 426 -22.15 34.66 -23.98
N GLU A 427 -22.38 35.90 -24.39
CA GLU A 427 -23.05 36.92 -23.58
C GLU A 427 -24.48 36.52 -23.20
N GLY A 428 -25.22 35.91 -24.12
CA GLY A 428 -26.56 35.38 -23.86
C GLY A 428 -26.55 34.29 -22.79
N ASP A 429 -25.64 33.32 -22.92
CA ASP A 429 -25.50 32.20 -21.96
C ASP A 429 -25.04 32.66 -20.57
N LEU A 430 -24.06 33.58 -20.53
CA LEU A 430 -23.58 34.20 -19.30
C LEU A 430 -24.69 34.97 -18.59
N LYS A 431 -25.45 35.80 -19.32
CA LYS A 431 -26.56 36.58 -18.75
C LYS A 431 -27.65 35.67 -18.19
N HIS A 432 -28.07 34.66 -18.95
CA HIS A 432 -29.07 33.69 -18.49
C HIS A 432 -28.62 32.94 -17.21
N THR A 433 -27.35 32.52 -17.16
CA THR A 433 -26.81 31.79 -16.01
C THR A 433 -26.70 32.69 -14.77
N LEU A 434 -26.27 33.95 -14.95
CA LEU A 434 -26.19 34.95 -13.89
C LEU A 434 -27.58 35.34 -13.36
N ASP A 435 -28.59 35.51 -14.22
CA ASP A 435 -29.98 35.78 -13.81
C ASP A 435 -30.58 34.64 -12.98
N ARG A 436 -30.27 33.39 -13.36
CA ARG A 436 -30.68 32.21 -12.60
C ARG A 436 -29.99 32.16 -11.24
N LEU A 437 -28.70 32.50 -11.18
CA LEU A 437 -27.94 32.53 -9.93
C LEU A 437 -28.47 33.62 -8.99
N GLN A 438 -28.75 34.81 -9.52
CA GLN A 438 -29.30 35.93 -8.76
C GLN A 438 -30.66 35.59 -8.15
N ARG A 439 -31.58 34.98 -8.92
CA ARG A 439 -32.86 34.48 -8.37
C ARG A 439 -32.66 33.49 -7.23
N LYS A 440 -31.69 32.57 -7.36
CA LYS A 440 -31.39 31.62 -6.27
C LYS A 440 -30.89 32.33 -5.02
N ILE A 441 -30.02 33.34 -5.16
CA ILE A 441 -29.54 34.16 -4.03
C ILE A 441 -30.71 34.88 -3.35
N GLU A 442 -31.62 35.47 -4.12
CA GLU A 442 -32.80 36.19 -3.60
C GLU A 442 -33.80 35.27 -2.87
N THR A 443 -33.89 34.00 -3.26
CA THR A 443 -34.75 33.01 -2.59
C THR A 443 -34.15 32.41 -1.31
N LEU A 444 -32.86 32.65 -1.04
CA LEU A 444 -32.15 32.06 0.09
C LEU A 444 -32.28 32.95 1.32
N SER A 445 -33.05 32.49 2.30
CA SER A 445 -33.27 33.18 3.57
C SER A 445 -32.45 32.58 4.72
N PRO A 446 -31.98 33.40 5.68
CA PRO A 446 -31.33 32.90 6.88
C PRO A 446 -32.31 32.14 7.80
N PRO A 447 -31.86 31.12 8.55
CA PRO A 447 -30.48 30.60 8.58
C PRO A 447 -30.14 29.79 7.33
N TYR A 448 -29.00 30.09 6.71
CA TYR A 448 -28.53 29.42 5.50
C TYR A 448 -28.19 27.97 5.80
N THR A 449 -28.52 27.04 4.90
CA THR A 449 -28.21 25.61 5.05
C THR A 449 -27.07 25.18 4.14
N LEU A 450 -26.35 24.11 4.50
CA LEU A 450 -25.30 23.52 3.65
C LEU A 450 -25.82 23.18 2.25
N SER A 451 -27.01 22.56 2.18
CA SER A 451 -27.65 22.21 0.90
C SER A 451 -28.01 23.47 0.09
N GLY A 452 -28.46 24.54 0.76
CA GLY A 452 -28.72 25.84 0.15
C GLY A 452 -27.47 26.44 -0.51
N VAL A 453 -26.34 26.46 0.21
CA VAL A 453 -25.06 27.00 -0.30
C VAL A 453 -24.49 26.12 -1.42
N GLN A 454 -24.55 24.79 -1.29
CA GLN A 454 -24.08 23.86 -2.33
C GLN A 454 -24.89 24.02 -3.63
N ASN A 455 -26.21 24.20 -3.53
CA ASN A 455 -27.09 24.42 -4.69
C ASN A 455 -26.80 25.72 -5.46
N LEU A 456 -26.20 26.72 -4.81
CA LEU A 456 -25.71 27.94 -5.46
C LEU A 456 -24.41 27.70 -6.23
N LEU A 457 -23.51 26.87 -5.68
CA LEU A 457 -22.18 26.64 -6.25
C LEU A 457 -22.17 25.73 -7.48
N LEU A 458 -23.28 25.03 -7.78
CA LEU A 458 -23.40 24.12 -8.93
C LEU A 458 -23.01 24.76 -10.28
N SER A 459 -23.31 26.05 -10.49
CA SER A 459 -23.00 26.75 -11.74
C SER A 459 -21.63 27.42 -11.77
N LYS A 460 -20.85 27.36 -10.68
CA LYS A 460 -19.57 28.06 -10.56
C LYS A 460 -18.56 27.62 -11.61
N ALA A 461 -18.42 26.31 -11.83
CA ALA A 461 -17.44 25.77 -12.78
C ALA A 461 -17.76 26.19 -14.22
N THR A 462 -19.04 26.15 -14.60
CA THR A 462 -19.51 26.62 -15.91
C THR A 462 -19.23 28.11 -16.08
N LEU A 463 -19.62 28.95 -15.11
CA LEU A 463 -19.36 30.39 -15.15
C LEU A 463 -17.86 30.73 -15.25
N GLN A 464 -17.00 30.02 -14.51
CA GLN A 464 -15.55 30.22 -14.58
C GLN A 464 -15.00 29.90 -15.98
N LYS A 465 -15.48 28.82 -16.60
CA LYS A 465 -15.11 28.47 -17.98
C LYS A 465 -15.56 29.54 -18.97
N ASP A 466 -16.79 30.01 -18.85
CA ASP A 466 -17.38 30.99 -19.76
C ASP A 466 -16.69 32.35 -19.64
N PHE A 467 -16.32 32.80 -18.43
CA PHE A 467 -15.51 34.01 -18.25
C PHE A 467 -14.10 33.87 -18.86
N THR A 468 -13.47 32.70 -18.74
CA THR A 468 -12.15 32.44 -19.35
C THR A 468 -12.23 32.47 -20.88
N LEU A 469 -13.32 31.93 -21.45
CA LEU A 469 -13.57 31.98 -22.89
C LEU A 469 -13.78 33.43 -23.35
N TYR A 470 -14.52 34.23 -22.59
CA TYR A 470 -14.72 35.65 -22.86
C TYR A 470 -13.38 36.43 -22.87
N GLU A 471 -12.48 36.17 -21.92
CA GLU A 471 -11.14 36.75 -21.91
C GLU A 471 -10.33 36.40 -23.17
N THR A 472 -10.52 35.20 -23.71
CA THR A 472 -9.87 34.76 -24.96
C THR A 472 -10.39 35.58 -26.14
N TYR A 473 -11.71 35.74 -26.26
CA TYR A 473 -12.31 36.58 -27.31
C TYR A 473 -11.87 38.05 -27.21
N ALA A 474 -11.64 38.58 -26.01
CA ALA A 474 -11.12 39.94 -25.84
C ALA A 474 -9.69 40.09 -26.38
N LYS A 475 -8.85 39.07 -26.20
CA LYS A 475 -7.50 39.01 -26.79
C LYS A 475 -7.57 38.92 -28.31
N ASP A 476 -8.44 38.07 -28.86
CA ASP A 476 -8.61 37.91 -30.30
C ASP A 476 -9.11 39.20 -30.98
N SER A 477 -10.02 39.92 -30.34
CA SER A 477 -10.49 41.24 -30.78
C SER A 477 -9.34 42.26 -30.84
N THR A 478 -8.47 42.25 -29.84
CA THR A 478 -7.29 43.12 -29.78
C THR A 478 -6.30 42.79 -30.91
N GLN A 479 -6.04 41.51 -31.14
CA GLN A 479 -5.17 41.07 -32.24
C GLN A 479 -5.74 41.46 -33.61
N LEU A 480 -7.04 41.30 -33.80
CA LEU A 480 -7.72 41.68 -35.04
C LEU A 480 -7.60 43.18 -35.35
N LYS A 481 -7.68 44.04 -34.32
CA LYS A 481 -7.42 45.49 -34.46
C LYS A 481 -6.00 45.76 -34.94
N HIS A 482 -5.02 45.08 -34.34
CA HIS A 482 -3.62 45.20 -34.74
C HIS A 482 -3.39 44.73 -36.19
N ASP A 483 -3.99 43.61 -36.58
CA ASP A 483 -3.90 43.07 -37.94
C ASP A 483 -4.49 44.04 -38.98
N LEU A 484 -5.62 44.70 -38.65
CA LEU A 484 -6.23 45.72 -39.49
C LEU A 484 -5.36 46.98 -39.62
N GLN A 485 -4.71 47.40 -38.54
CA GLN A 485 -3.75 48.52 -38.56
C GLN A 485 -2.51 48.17 -39.40
N SER A 486 -1.98 46.96 -39.26
CA SER A 486 -0.86 46.45 -40.06
C SER A 486 -1.17 46.46 -41.55
N LEU A 487 -2.37 45.99 -41.93
CA LEU A 487 -2.85 46.05 -43.32
C LEU A 487 -2.90 47.49 -43.83
N SER A 488 -3.44 48.43 -43.04
CA SER A 488 -3.49 49.85 -43.40
C SER A 488 -2.10 50.48 -43.60
N LEU A 489 -1.11 50.10 -42.78
CA LEU A 489 0.28 50.56 -42.88
C LEU A 489 1.06 49.93 -44.04
N SER A 490 0.60 48.79 -44.56
CA SER A 490 1.20 48.12 -45.72
C SER A 490 0.83 48.78 -47.05
N LEU A 491 -0.17 49.67 -47.05
CA LEU A 491 -0.61 50.44 -48.21
C LEU A 491 0.15 51.78 -48.30
N PRO A 492 0.34 52.33 -49.51
CA PRO A 492 1.05 53.60 -49.70
C PRO A 492 0.33 54.76 -48.99
N PRO A 493 1.07 55.71 -48.40
CA PRO A 493 0.49 56.82 -47.65
C PRO A 493 -0.42 57.66 -48.56
N GLU A 494 -1.56 58.13 -48.02
CA GLU A 494 -2.45 59.02 -48.76
C GLU A 494 -1.68 60.25 -49.23
N ALA A 495 -1.72 60.55 -50.53
CA ALA A 495 -1.24 61.83 -51.03
C ALA A 495 -2.08 62.93 -50.38
N THR A 496 -1.47 63.75 -49.53
CA THR A 496 -2.08 64.97 -49.00
C THR A 496 -2.57 65.83 -50.15
N ARG A 497 -3.88 65.77 -50.44
CA ARG A 497 -4.57 66.87 -51.13
C ARG A 497 -4.41 68.12 -50.25
N PRO A 498 -4.26 69.32 -50.83
CA PRO A 498 -4.09 70.54 -50.03
C PRO A 498 -5.24 70.69 -49.02
N PHE A 499 -4.88 70.94 -47.76
CA PHE A 499 -5.79 71.25 -46.67
C PHE A 499 -6.64 72.48 -47.00
N SER A 500 -7.88 72.30 -47.48
CA SER A 500 -8.86 73.39 -47.50
C SER A 500 -10.32 73.02 -47.27
N HIS A 501 -10.69 71.74 -47.09
CA HIS A 501 -12.10 71.37 -46.82
C HIS A 501 -12.38 70.59 -45.52
N VAL A 502 -11.39 70.37 -44.66
CA VAL A 502 -11.61 69.71 -43.35
C VAL A 502 -12.06 70.69 -42.26
N ARG A 503 -11.90 72.01 -42.45
CA ARG A 503 -12.35 73.01 -41.45
C ARG A 503 -13.86 73.29 -41.48
N ALA A 504 -14.55 73.01 -42.59
CA ALA A 504 -16.00 73.25 -42.72
C ALA A 504 -16.89 72.09 -42.22
N SER A 505 -16.35 70.86 -42.14
CA SER A 505 -17.10 69.70 -41.62
C SER A 505 -16.87 69.43 -40.12
N LEU A 506 -15.89 70.10 -39.50
CA LEU A 506 -15.60 70.01 -38.06
C LEU A 506 -16.32 71.07 -37.21
N GLU A 507 -17.01 72.03 -37.83
CA GLU A 507 -17.80 73.05 -37.10
C GLU A 507 -19.30 72.75 -37.06
N LYS A 508 -19.79 71.77 -37.83
CA LYS A 508 -21.22 71.34 -37.80
C LYS A 508 -21.55 70.22 -36.83
N SER A 509 -20.56 69.66 -36.12
CA SER A 509 -20.74 68.57 -35.14
C SER A 509 -20.69 69.03 -33.68
N LYS A 510 -20.72 70.35 -33.41
CA LYS A 510 -20.70 70.90 -32.05
C LYS A 510 -22.07 71.07 -31.37
N ASP A 511 -23.18 70.86 -32.07
CA ASP A 511 -24.53 71.15 -31.54
C ASP A 511 -25.39 69.91 -31.18
N GLN A 512 -24.80 68.73 -31.00
CA GLN A 512 -25.52 67.58 -30.42
C GLN A 512 -24.76 66.96 -29.26
N LEU A 513 -24.76 67.70 -28.14
CA LEU A 513 -24.48 67.17 -26.81
C LEU A 513 -25.80 66.61 -26.25
N ASN A 514 -25.92 65.28 -26.16
CA ASN A 514 -26.58 64.55 -25.05
C ASN A 514 -26.82 63.07 -25.41
N THR A 515 -25.88 62.19 -25.07
CA THR A 515 -26.08 60.85 -24.46
C THR A 515 -24.71 60.17 -24.29
N PRO A 516 -24.42 59.48 -23.17
CA PRO A 516 -23.13 58.87 -22.94
C PRO A 516 -23.13 57.42 -23.43
N THR A 517 -22.30 57.12 -24.43
CA THR A 517 -21.72 55.77 -24.56
C THR A 517 -20.35 55.90 -25.20
N PRO A 518 -19.26 55.50 -24.52
CA PRO A 518 -17.96 55.41 -25.18
C PRO A 518 -18.01 54.19 -26.10
N THR A 519 -18.10 54.43 -27.40
CA THR A 519 -17.93 53.39 -28.42
C THR A 519 -16.52 52.81 -28.24
N LYS A 520 -16.44 51.62 -27.62
CA LYS A 520 -15.17 50.92 -27.47
C LYS A 520 -14.83 50.29 -28.82
N GLU A 521 -13.73 50.73 -29.43
CA GLU A 521 -13.24 50.17 -30.70
C GLU A 521 -12.88 48.66 -30.61
N PHE A 522 -12.88 48.05 -29.42
CA PHE A 522 -12.54 46.64 -29.21
C PHE A 522 -13.22 46.04 -27.95
N LEU A 523 -13.28 44.71 -27.87
CA LEU A 523 -13.89 43.98 -26.77
C LEU A 523 -13.05 44.08 -25.48
N SER A 524 -13.69 44.40 -24.35
CA SER A 524 -13.05 44.38 -23.02
C SER A 524 -13.69 43.33 -22.14
N ALA A 525 -12.90 42.37 -21.64
CA ALA A 525 -13.42 41.35 -20.73
C ALA A 525 -13.92 41.97 -19.41
N PRO A 526 -15.10 41.57 -18.90
CA PRO A 526 -15.62 42.06 -17.63
C PRO A 526 -14.82 41.50 -16.45
N ARG A 527 -14.73 42.26 -15.35
CA ARG A 527 -13.93 41.89 -14.17
C ARG A 527 -14.63 40.85 -13.30
N ALA A 528 -14.54 39.57 -13.67
CA ALA A 528 -15.16 38.45 -12.95
C ALA A 528 -14.44 38.02 -11.66
N LYS A 529 -13.20 38.48 -11.43
CA LYS A 529 -12.36 38.08 -10.28
C LYS A 529 -13.08 38.26 -8.93
N GLY A 530 -13.69 39.42 -8.70
CA GLY A 530 -14.39 39.70 -7.45
C GLY A 530 -15.59 38.79 -7.20
N PHE A 531 -16.32 38.38 -8.26
CA PHE A 531 -17.41 37.40 -8.15
C PHE A 531 -16.88 36.02 -7.75
N LEU A 532 -15.80 35.57 -8.40
CA LEU A 532 -15.20 34.26 -8.11
C LEU A 532 -14.61 34.18 -6.69
N GLU A 533 -14.09 35.28 -6.15
CA GLU A 533 -13.64 35.36 -4.75
C GLU A 533 -14.78 35.07 -3.77
N HIS A 534 -15.96 35.67 -3.95
CA HIS A 534 -17.11 35.41 -3.09
C HIS A 534 -17.61 33.97 -3.25
N ALA A 535 -17.57 33.42 -4.47
CA ALA A 535 -17.91 32.01 -4.72
C ALA A 535 -16.90 31.03 -4.08
N ASN A 536 -15.62 31.38 -4.05
CA ASN A 536 -14.58 30.62 -3.35
C ASN A 536 -14.79 30.64 -1.84
N THR A 537 -15.15 31.79 -1.27
CA THR A 537 -15.49 31.92 0.16
C THR A 537 -16.65 31.00 0.53
N LEU A 538 -17.74 31.03 -0.24
CA LEU A 538 -18.90 30.14 -0.01
C LEU A 538 -18.52 28.65 -0.13
N GLU A 539 -17.65 28.28 -1.08
CA GLU A 539 -17.17 26.90 -1.20
C GLU A 539 -16.32 26.47 0.00
N SER A 540 -15.42 27.35 0.49
CA SER A 540 -14.63 27.08 1.70
C SER A 540 -15.53 26.84 2.91
N GLN A 541 -16.51 27.73 3.11
CA GLN A 541 -17.45 27.60 4.22
C GLN A 541 -18.30 26.33 4.12
N ALA A 542 -18.75 25.95 2.92
CA ALA A 542 -19.49 24.71 2.71
C ALA A 542 -18.63 23.47 3.04
N LYS A 543 -17.35 23.45 2.64
CA LYS A 543 -16.41 22.35 2.95
C LYS A 543 -16.11 22.24 4.45
N GLU A 544 -15.88 23.37 5.11
CA GLU A 544 -15.66 23.42 6.56
C GLU A 544 -16.89 22.91 7.32
N TRP A 545 -18.09 23.33 6.91
CA TRP A 545 -19.33 22.90 7.54
C TRP A 545 -19.61 21.40 7.33
N GLN A 546 -19.32 20.87 6.14
CA GLN A 546 -19.38 19.44 5.86
C GLN A 546 -18.40 18.66 6.75
N THR A 547 -17.18 19.17 6.93
CA THR A 547 -16.17 18.55 7.80
C THR A 547 -16.63 18.51 9.26
N LEU A 548 -17.23 19.59 9.77
CA LEU A 548 -17.80 19.62 11.11
C LEU A 548 -18.93 18.59 11.27
N HIS A 549 -19.83 18.47 10.29
CA HIS A 549 -20.93 17.51 10.35
C HIS A 549 -20.43 16.05 10.31
N THR A 550 -19.39 15.75 9.52
CA THR A 550 -18.73 14.44 9.54
C THR A 550 -18.12 14.13 10.91
N ARG A 551 -17.40 15.09 11.51
CA ARG A 551 -16.82 14.93 12.85
C ARG A 551 -17.89 14.72 13.93
N GLN A 552 -19.01 15.42 13.85
CA GLN A 552 -20.14 15.24 14.76
C GLN A 552 -20.68 13.79 14.69
N LYS A 553 -20.89 13.26 13.48
CA LYS A 553 -21.34 11.87 13.29
C LYS A 553 -20.34 10.85 13.82
N GLN A 554 -19.05 11.10 13.64
CA GLN A 554 -18.00 10.24 14.21
C GLN A 554 -18.07 10.24 15.74
N LEU A 555 -18.22 11.41 16.37
CA LEU A 555 -18.37 11.53 17.82
C LEU A 555 -19.62 10.83 18.35
N GLU A 556 -20.74 10.91 17.62
CA GLU A 556 -21.97 10.17 17.94
C GLU A 556 -21.76 8.65 17.84
N SER A 557 -21.05 8.17 16.81
CA SER A 557 -20.67 6.74 16.69
C SER A 557 -19.83 6.27 17.87
N PHE A 558 -18.78 7.00 18.22
CA PHE A 558 -17.97 6.70 19.42
C PHE A 558 -18.80 6.70 20.69
N SER A 559 -19.78 7.60 20.80
CA SER A 559 -20.69 7.65 21.95
C SER A 559 -21.56 6.42 22.08
N GLU A 560 -22.15 5.93 21.00
CA GLU A 560 -22.94 4.72 21.05
C GLU A 560 -22.09 3.47 21.31
N GLU A 561 -20.90 3.38 20.71
CA GLU A 561 -19.95 2.29 20.98
C GLU A 561 -19.47 2.29 22.44
N THR A 562 -19.16 3.46 23.00
CA THR A 562 -18.70 3.60 24.38
C THR A 562 -19.81 3.24 25.38
N LYS A 563 -21.06 3.66 25.14
CA LYS A 563 -22.21 3.25 25.97
C LYS A 563 -22.47 1.75 25.92
N ALA A 564 -22.41 1.15 24.72
CA ALA A 564 -22.56 -0.29 24.54
C ALA A 564 -21.47 -1.04 25.30
N LEU A 565 -20.22 -0.58 25.18
CA LEU A 565 -19.08 -1.13 25.91
C LEU A 565 -19.24 -1.00 27.42
N GLU A 566 -19.68 0.16 27.93
CA GLU A 566 -19.93 0.37 29.37
C GLU A 566 -20.99 -0.60 29.89
N LYS A 567 -22.08 -0.79 29.14
CA LYS A 567 -23.13 -1.75 29.49
C LYS A 567 -22.58 -3.17 29.58
N THR A 568 -21.87 -3.64 28.55
CA THR A 568 -21.25 -4.98 28.54
C THR A 568 -20.23 -5.14 29.65
N LEU A 569 -19.44 -4.11 29.95
CA LEU A 569 -18.47 -4.14 31.04
C LEU A 569 -19.17 -4.29 32.39
N LYS A 570 -20.24 -3.53 32.66
CA LYS A 570 -21.04 -3.66 33.89
C LYS A 570 -21.65 -5.06 34.02
N GLU A 571 -22.15 -5.63 32.94
CA GLU A 571 -22.69 -7.00 32.93
C GLU A 571 -21.61 -8.04 33.29
N HIS A 572 -20.43 -7.97 32.67
CA HIS A 572 -19.32 -8.89 32.94
C HIS A 572 -18.75 -8.72 34.36
N LEU A 573 -18.61 -7.48 34.83
CA LEU A 573 -18.21 -7.18 36.21
C LEU A 573 -19.24 -7.71 37.22
N GLY A 574 -20.54 -7.54 36.94
CA GLY A 574 -21.62 -8.08 37.78
C GLY A 574 -21.56 -9.60 37.89
N ALA A 575 -21.34 -10.30 36.77
CA ALA A 575 -21.18 -11.76 36.77
C ALA A 575 -19.95 -12.22 37.59
N LEU A 576 -18.82 -11.52 37.45
CA LEU A 576 -17.63 -11.80 38.26
C LEU A 576 -17.88 -11.53 39.75
N GLY A 577 -18.60 -10.46 40.09
CA GLY A 577 -18.99 -10.15 41.46
C GLY A 577 -19.83 -11.23 42.12
N VAL A 578 -20.83 -11.76 41.42
CA VAL A 578 -21.63 -12.90 41.90
C VAL A 578 -20.74 -14.11 42.15
N CYS A 579 -19.80 -14.40 41.25
CA CYS A 579 -18.85 -15.50 41.45
C CYS A 579 -17.95 -15.28 42.67
N CYS A 580 -17.43 -14.06 42.87
CA CYS A 580 -16.60 -13.72 44.02
C CYS A 580 -17.39 -13.81 45.33
N ALA A 581 -18.67 -13.43 45.35
CA ALA A 581 -19.54 -13.56 46.51
C ALA A 581 -19.78 -15.04 46.88
N HIS A 582 -20.09 -15.89 45.90
CA HIS A 582 -20.24 -17.34 46.12
C HIS A 582 -18.93 -18.00 46.55
N LEU A 583 -17.80 -17.62 45.96
CA LEU A 583 -16.47 -18.07 46.38
C LEU A 583 -16.22 -17.72 47.84
N HIS A 584 -16.48 -16.47 48.22
CA HIS A 584 -16.30 -15.97 49.57
C HIS A 584 -17.20 -16.72 50.58
N GLU A 585 -18.47 -16.98 50.24
CA GLU A 585 -19.37 -17.78 51.08
C GLU A 585 -18.88 -19.24 51.20
N GLY A 586 -18.48 -19.87 50.10
CA GLY A 586 -18.00 -21.25 50.07
C GLY A 586 -16.70 -21.42 50.88
N VAL A 587 -15.74 -20.51 50.73
CA VAL A 587 -14.50 -20.51 51.52
C VAL A 587 -14.80 -20.35 53.01
N LYS A 588 -15.69 -19.44 53.41
CA LYS A 588 -16.09 -19.30 54.82
C LYS A 588 -16.73 -20.56 55.39
N LYS A 589 -17.57 -21.25 54.60
CA LYS A 589 -18.15 -22.54 55.01
C LYS A 589 -17.07 -23.61 55.23
N LEU A 590 -16.04 -23.64 54.38
CA LEU A 590 -14.92 -24.57 54.53
C LEU A 590 -14.04 -24.25 55.73
N GLN A 591 -13.80 -22.97 56.05
CA GLN A 591 -13.00 -22.57 57.22
C GLN A 591 -13.58 -23.05 58.56
N VAL A 592 -14.90 -23.25 58.66
CA VAL A 592 -15.54 -23.74 59.89
C VAL A 592 -15.34 -25.25 60.09
N GLN A 593 -14.94 -25.98 59.04
CA GLN A 593 -14.80 -27.43 59.10
C GLN A 593 -13.55 -27.87 59.85
N SER A 594 -13.64 -29.02 60.52
CA SER A 594 -12.52 -29.62 61.22
C SER A 594 -11.58 -30.38 60.30
N LEU A 595 -12.09 -30.92 59.19
CA LEU A 595 -11.38 -31.78 58.25
C LEU A 595 -11.86 -31.48 56.84
N TRP A 596 -10.97 -31.62 55.86
CA TRP A 596 -11.28 -31.37 54.46
C TRP A 596 -10.97 -32.59 53.58
N GLN A 597 -11.87 -32.84 52.65
CA GLN A 597 -11.71 -33.77 51.54
C GLN A 597 -11.74 -33.00 50.23
N THR A 598 -11.14 -33.57 49.18
CA THR A 598 -11.11 -32.95 47.85
C THR A 598 -12.51 -32.64 47.30
N LYS A 599 -13.49 -33.51 47.57
CA LYS A 599 -14.89 -33.32 47.19
C LYS A 599 -15.56 -32.09 47.84
N ASP A 600 -15.05 -31.62 48.98
CA ASP A 600 -15.61 -30.46 49.67
C ASP A 600 -15.34 -29.16 48.87
N LEU A 601 -14.38 -29.20 47.94
CA LEU A 601 -14.06 -28.11 47.01
C LEU A 601 -14.95 -28.08 45.76
N ASP A 602 -15.76 -29.11 45.50
CA ASP A 602 -16.61 -29.17 44.29
C ASP A 602 -17.47 -27.91 44.08
N PRO A 603 -18.11 -27.33 45.10
CA PRO A 603 -18.88 -26.09 44.92
C PRO A 603 -18.02 -24.91 44.46
N LEU A 604 -16.75 -24.84 44.88
CA LEU A 604 -15.82 -23.78 44.50
C LEU A 604 -15.27 -24.00 43.08
N ASN A 605 -14.91 -25.24 42.77
CA ASN A 605 -14.37 -25.64 41.46
C ASN A 605 -15.41 -25.49 40.34
N ASN A 606 -16.71 -25.62 40.67
CA ASN A 606 -17.81 -25.45 39.71
C ASN A 606 -18.18 -23.97 39.45
N LEU A 607 -17.55 -23.00 40.12
CA LEU A 607 -17.80 -21.59 39.85
C LEU A 607 -17.28 -21.20 38.45
N PRO A 608 -18.03 -20.41 37.67
CA PRO A 608 -17.63 -20.06 36.30
C PRO A 608 -16.59 -18.93 36.26
N LEU A 609 -15.53 -19.03 37.08
CA LEU A 609 -14.49 -18.01 37.24
C LEU A 609 -13.72 -17.77 35.94
N ASP A 610 -13.31 -18.82 35.22
CA ASP A 610 -12.60 -18.68 33.94
C ASP A 610 -13.45 -17.98 32.87
N THR A 611 -14.72 -18.36 32.79
CA THR A 611 -15.67 -17.75 31.86
C THR A 611 -15.84 -16.27 32.18
N CYS A 612 -15.95 -15.90 33.45
CA CYS A 612 -16.05 -14.51 33.87
C CYS A 612 -14.76 -13.73 33.59
N LYS A 613 -13.59 -14.29 33.92
CA LYS A 613 -12.27 -13.70 33.66
C LYS A 613 -12.07 -13.44 32.17
N THR A 614 -12.29 -14.45 31.33
CA THR A 614 -12.11 -14.35 29.86
C THR A 614 -13.03 -13.29 29.25
N LYS A 615 -14.30 -13.26 29.66
CA LYS A 615 -15.27 -12.26 29.20
C LYS A 615 -14.87 -10.84 29.61
N LEU A 616 -14.38 -10.67 30.83
CA LEU A 616 -13.90 -9.38 31.33
C LEU A 616 -12.66 -8.92 30.58
N GLU A 617 -11.65 -9.78 30.42
CA GLU A 617 -10.41 -9.50 29.68
C GLU A 617 -10.71 -9.08 28.24
N HIS A 618 -11.63 -9.77 27.56
CA HIS A 618 -12.06 -9.41 26.21
C HIS A 618 -12.70 -8.02 26.14
N THR A 619 -13.58 -7.68 27.09
CA THR A 619 -14.21 -6.36 27.14
C THR A 619 -13.20 -5.25 27.44
N LEU A 620 -12.24 -5.49 28.34
CA LEU A 620 -11.16 -4.54 28.64
C LEU A 620 -10.19 -4.38 27.46
N HIS A 621 -9.98 -5.43 26.67
CA HIS A 621 -9.19 -5.31 25.43
C HIS A 621 -9.90 -4.41 24.40
N LYS A 622 -11.22 -4.56 24.26
CA LYS A 622 -12.04 -3.66 23.43
C LYS A 622 -11.99 -2.21 23.93
N GLU A 623 -12.06 -2.01 25.25
CA GLU A 623 -11.90 -0.69 25.88
C GLU A 623 -10.58 -0.05 25.52
N LYS A 624 -9.48 -0.80 25.61
CA LYS A 624 -8.15 -0.32 25.26
C LYS A 624 -8.06 0.10 23.80
N ALA A 625 -8.57 -0.74 22.88
CA ALA A 625 -8.56 -0.45 21.45
C ALA A 625 -9.39 0.81 21.12
N LEU A 626 -10.60 0.91 21.67
CA LEU A 626 -11.48 2.05 21.45
C LEU A 626 -10.88 3.34 22.04
N THR A 627 -10.27 3.26 23.22
CA THR A 627 -9.58 4.39 23.87
C THR A 627 -8.38 4.86 23.05
N GLN A 628 -7.60 3.94 22.47
CA GLN A 628 -6.48 4.30 21.60
C GLN A 628 -6.95 5.01 20.33
N GLN A 629 -7.99 4.48 19.69
CA GLN A 629 -8.59 5.11 18.51
C GLN A 629 -9.12 6.51 18.84
N PHE A 630 -9.88 6.63 19.94
CA PHE A 630 -10.42 7.91 20.38
C PHE A 630 -9.30 8.94 20.68
N ASN A 631 -8.24 8.53 21.38
CA ASN A 631 -7.09 9.39 21.66
C ASN A 631 -6.40 9.87 20.37
N GLN A 632 -6.25 9.01 19.36
CA GLN A 632 -5.64 9.37 18.08
C GLN A 632 -6.51 10.36 17.30
N GLU A 633 -7.81 10.11 17.21
CA GLU A 633 -8.72 10.93 16.40
C GLU A 633 -9.01 12.29 17.06
N TRP A 634 -9.12 12.33 18.39
CA TRP A 634 -9.50 13.52 19.16
C TRP A 634 -8.36 14.17 19.94
N HIS A 635 -7.12 13.71 19.73
CA HIS A 635 -5.89 14.22 20.37
C HIS A 635 -6.00 14.25 21.90
N GLN A 636 -6.58 13.21 22.48
CA GLN A 636 -6.75 13.05 23.91
C GLN A 636 -5.64 12.18 24.50
N SER A 637 -5.51 12.19 25.83
CA SER A 637 -4.54 11.38 26.58
C SER A 637 -5.23 10.59 27.70
N ILE A 638 -6.29 9.86 27.33
CA ILE A 638 -7.03 9.01 28.26
C ILE A 638 -6.25 7.72 28.45
N ALA A 639 -5.92 7.37 29.70
CA ALA A 639 -5.33 6.09 30.03
C ALA A 639 -6.41 4.99 30.06
N PRO A 640 -6.18 3.83 29.41
CA PRO A 640 -7.11 2.71 29.47
C PRO A 640 -7.11 2.07 30.87
N THR A 641 -8.16 1.31 31.14
CA THR A 641 -8.33 0.62 32.41
C THR A 641 -7.21 -0.40 32.65
N THR A 642 -6.59 -0.37 33.83
CA THR A 642 -5.64 -1.41 34.25
C THR A 642 -6.39 -2.46 35.10
N PRO A 643 -6.55 -3.71 34.62
CA PRO A 643 -7.24 -4.74 35.39
C PRO A 643 -6.42 -5.17 36.62
N PRO A 644 -7.07 -5.49 37.74
CA PRO A 644 -6.42 -6.19 38.85
C PRO A 644 -5.97 -7.58 38.39
N LYS A 645 -4.90 -8.09 39.01
CA LYS A 645 -4.42 -9.45 38.75
C LYS A 645 -5.38 -10.45 39.38
N ILE A 646 -5.98 -11.32 38.55
CA ILE A 646 -6.92 -12.36 39.00
C ILE A 646 -6.17 -13.71 39.04
N THR A 647 -5.87 -14.17 40.25
CA THR A 647 -5.22 -15.44 40.64
C THR A 647 -6.13 -16.43 41.38
N LEU A 648 -7.44 -16.16 41.45
CA LEU A 648 -8.40 -17.02 42.18
C LEU A 648 -8.31 -18.50 41.80
N LYS A 649 -8.18 -18.83 40.51
CA LYS A 649 -8.12 -20.22 40.06
C LYS A 649 -6.82 -20.91 40.45
N GLU A 650 -5.70 -20.20 40.33
CA GLU A 650 -4.39 -20.69 40.76
C GLU A 650 -4.38 -20.96 42.26
N ASN A 651 -5.04 -20.12 43.06
CA ASN A 651 -5.17 -20.33 44.49
C ASN A 651 -6.15 -21.47 44.84
N LEU A 652 -7.23 -21.66 44.08
CA LEU A 652 -8.09 -22.85 44.21
C LEU A 652 -7.36 -24.15 43.90
N GLN A 653 -6.49 -24.16 42.88
CA GLN A 653 -5.67 -25.33 42.56
C GLN A 653 -4.69 -25.62 43.70
N LYS A 654 -3.99 -24.61 44.22
CA LYS A 654 -3.09 -24.77 45.38
C LYS A 654 -3.83 -25.32 46.60
N LEU A 655 -5.06 -24.84 46.85
CA LEU A 655 -5.90 -25.34 47.92
C LEU A 655 -6.21 -26.83 47.74
N GLN A 656 -6.61 -27.22 46.52
CA GLN A 656 -6.88 -28.62 46.18
C GLN A 656 -5.65 -29.50 46.39
N ASP A 657 -4.49 -29.07 45.91
CA ASP A 657 -3.24 -29.81 46.06
C ASP A 657 -2.85 -29.95 47.54
N SER A 658 -3.00 -28.89 48.33
CA SER A 658 -2.71 -28.89 49.77
C SER A 658 -3.61 -29.86 50.55
N ILE A 659 -4.91 -29.87 50.26
CA ILE A 659 -5.87 -30.78 50.88
C ILE A 659 -5.60 -32.22 50.46
N GLN A 660 -5.36 -32.46 49.16
CA GLN A 660 -5.06 -33.80 48.64
C GLN A 660 -3.77 -34.37 49.25
N ASN A 661 -2.72 -33.55 49.36
CA ASN A 661 -1.46 -33.96 49.97
C ASN A 661 -1.61 -34.33 51.44
N LYS A 662 -2.57 -33.72 52.15
CA LYS A 662 -2.89 -34.02 53.55
C LYS A 662 -4.04 -35.02 53.74
N ALA A 663 -4.53 -35.64 52.67
CA ALA A 663 -5.54 -36.70 52.73
C ALA A 663 -4.87 -38.08 52.63
N CYS A 664 -5.39 -39.05 53.38
CA CYS A 664 -5.07 -40.46 53.24
C CYS A 664 -6.32 -41.17 52.72
N SER A 665 -6.21 -41.79 51.56
CA SER A 665 -7.22 -42.68 50.99
C SER A 665 -7.00 -44.11 51.49
N LEU A 666 -7.96 -44.99 51.19
CA LEU A 666 -7.82 -46.42 51.47
C LEU A 666 -6.65 -47.02 50.66
N GLN A 667 -6.48 -46.58 49.41
CA GLN A 667 -5.44 -47.06 48.50
C GLN A 667 -4.03 -46.70 48.99
N ASP A 668 -3.87 -45.61 49.74
CA ASP A 668 -2.59 -45.23 50.34
C ASP A 668 -2.12 -46.22 51.43
N LEU A 669 -2.99 -47.15 51.86
CA LEU A 669 -2.72 -48.17 52.88
C LEU A 669 -2.67 -49.59 52.30
N ALA A 670 -2.55 -49.73 50.98
CA ALA A 670 -2.54 -51.02 50.31
C ALA A 670 -1.35 -51.90 50.76
N SER A 671 -1.63 -53.17 51.04
CA SER A 671 -0.62 -54.18 51.38
C SER A 671 -1.03 -55.57 50.89
N THR A 672 -0.07 -56.48 50.77
CA THR A 672 -0.29 -57.92 50.64
C THR A 672 -0.66 -58.52 52.01
N LEU A 673 -0.98 -59.81 52.04
CA LEU A 673 -1.24 -60.55 53.27
C LEU A 673 -0.89 -62.04 53.12
N LEU A 674 0.14 -62.47 53.84
CA LEU A 674 0.43 -63.87 54.12
C LEU A 674 0.20 -64.13 55.61
N ALA A 675 -0.49 -65.21 55.97
CA ALA A 675 -0.66 -65.55 57.38
C ALA A 675 -0.85 -67.06 57.60
N VAL A 676 -0.38 -67.54 58.75
CA VAL A 676 -0.63 -68.91 59.24
C VAL A 676 -1.15 -68.83 60.66
N ALA A 677 -2.23 -69.54 60.93
CA ALA A 677 -2.80 -69.72 62.26
C ALA A 677 -2.98 -71.20 62.56
N LEU A 678 -2.54 -71.66 63.73
CA LEU A 678 -2.60 -73.06 64.16
C LEU A 678 -3.33 -73.16 65.51
N GLN A 679 -4.27 -74.09 65.65
CA GLN A 679 -4.87 -74.43 66.94
C GLN A 679 -5.00 -75.95 67.07
N GLY A 680 -4.27 -76.54 68.02
CA GLY A 680 -4.22 -77.99 68.16
C GLY A 680 -3.64 -78.65 66.91
N ASP A 681 -4.46 -79.46 66.22
CA ASP A 681 -4.09 -80.12 64.97
C ASP A 681 -4.59 -79.37 63.72
N ASP A 682 -5.44 -78.33 63.88
CA ASP A 682 -5.99 -77.57 62.77
C ASP A 682 -5.05 -76.42 62.36
N PHE A 683 -4.92 -76.21 61.05
CA PHE A 683 -4.21 -75.07 60.48
C PHE A 683 -5.06 -74.28 59.50
N LEU A 684 -4.76 -72.98 59.39
CA LEU A 684 -5.23 -72.07 58.37
C LEU A 684 -4.02 -71.34 57.77
N LEU A 685 -3.89 -71.34 56.45
CA LEU A 685 -2.89 -70.60 55.69
C LEU A 685 -3.61 -69.65 54.73
N LEU A 686 -3.33 -68.36 54.85
CA LEU A 686 -3.87 -67.28 54.03
C LEU A 686 -2.77 -66.75 53.10
N HIS A 687 -3.13 -66.48 51.85
CA HIS A 687 -2.25 -65.89 50.86
C HIS A 687 -3.04 -64.94 49.96
N LEU A 688 -2.68 -63.65 50.01
CA LEU A 688 -3.09 -62.60 49.10
C LEU A 688 -1.85 -61.79 48.71
N GLY A 689 -1.53 -61.72 47.41
CA GLY A 689 -0.37 -60.99 46.89
C GLY A 689 0.69 -61.90 46.25
N ASP A 690 1.88 -61.37 46.09
CA ASP A 690 3.03 -61.91 45.36
C ASP A 690 4.12 -62.51 46.25
N GLY A 691 3.87 -62.57 47.57
CA GLY A 691 4.76 -63.27 48.50
C GLY A 691 4.70 -64.80 48.35
N VAL A 692 5.57 -65.51 49.08
CA VAL A 692 5.67 -66.98 48.99
C VAL A 692 5.37 -67.63 50.34
N CYS A 693 4.51 -68.65 50.33
CA CYS A 693 4.21 -69.47 51.50
C CYS A 693 4.88 -70.84 51.36
N GLY A 694 5.76 -71.18 52.30
CA GLY A 694 6.40 -72.47 52.46
C GLY A 694 5.82 -73.29 53.61
N VAL A 695 5.93 -74.62 53.50
CA VAL A 695 5.59 -75.58 54.54
C VAL A 695 6.70 -76.60 54.71
N LEU A 696 7.08 -76.87 55.96
CA LEU A 696 8.03 -77.90 56.31
C LEU A 696 7.26 -79.22 56.48
N LYS A 697 7.41 -80.14 55.53
CA LYS A 697 6.79 -81.47 55.58
C LYS A 697 7.79 -82.47 56.16
N GLY A 698 7.63 -82.79 57.44
CA GLY A 698 8.61 -83.55 58.21
C GLY A 698 9.91 -82.77 58.41
N ARG A 699 10.82 -82.84 57.43
CA ARG A 699 12.10 -82.10 57.40
C ARG A 699 12.37 -81.36 56.09
N GLU A 700 11.52 -81.56 55.08
CA GLU A 700 11.72 -81.00 53.73
C GLU A 700 10.84 -79.75 53.56
N LEU A 701 11.45 -78.62 53.17
CA LEU A 701 10.75 -77.37 52.91
C LEU A 701 10.16 -77.38 51.51
N LYS A 702 8.84 -77.27 51.41
CA LYS A 702 8.09 -77.24 50.14
C LYS A 702 7.31 -75.95 50.01
N VAL A 703 6.99 -75.57 48.78
CA VAL A 703 6.07 -74.46 48.53
C VAL A 703 4.66 -74.92 48.85
N ALA A 704 4.00 -74.21 49.76
CA ALA A 704 2.58 -74.40 50.08
C ALA A 704 1.68 -73.58 49.16
N SER A 705 2.11 -72.36 48.83
CA SER A 705 1.40 -71.49 47.90
C SER A 705 2.39 -70.64 47.11
N HIS A 706 2.24 -70.67 45.78
CA HIS A 706 3.05 -69.91 44.83
C HIS A 706 2.61 -68.45 44.78
N PRO A 707 3.53 -67.51 44.47
CA PRO A 707 3.22 -66.09 44.39
C PRO A 707 2.12 -65.82 43.36
N ASP A 708 1.20 -64.91 43.68
CA ASP A 708 0.06 -64.56 42.83
C ASP A 708 0.41 -63.42 41.86
N ASN A 709 1.09 -63.77 40.76
CA ASN A 709 1.42 -62.83 39.69
C ASN A 709 0.37 -63.02 38.57
N GLY A 710 -0.46 -62.01 38.28
CA GLY A 710 -1.53 -62.07 37.27
C GLY A 710 -1.08 -62.42 35.84
N GLU A 711 -2.03 -62.50 34.88
CA GLU A 711 -1.75 -62.82 33.46
C GLU A 711 -0.77 -61.84 32.77
N PHE A 712 -0.63 -60.64 33.33
CA PHE A 712 0.44 -59.69 33.05
C PHE A 712 1.28 -59.53 34.31
N GLY A 713 2.61 -59.60 34.20
CA GLY A 713 3.53 -59.68 35.35
C GLY A 713 3.57 -58.49 36.32
N ASN A 714 2.64 -57.54 36.25
CA ASN A 714 2.66 -56.27 36.97
C ASN A 714 1.34 -55.93 37.72
N GLU A 715 0.46 -56.89 38.00
CA GLU A 715 -0.77 -56.62 38.76
C GLU A 715 -0.84 -57.51 40.02
N THR A 716 -0.31 -56.99 41.13
CA THR A 716 -0.41 -57.59 42.47
C THR A 716 -1.75 -57.22 43.10
N THR A 717 -2.48 -58.21 43.62
CA THR A 717 -3.75 -57.96 44.33
C THR A 717 -3.48 -57.63 45.80
N PHE A 718 -3.85 -56.42 46.23
CA PHE A 718 -3.71 -55.96 47.61
C PHE A 718 -4.99 -56.13 48.43
N THR A 719 -4.90 -55.99 49.75
CA THR A 719 -6.04 -55.99 50.68
C THR A 719 -7.13 -54.98 50.33
N THR A 720 -6.76 -53.87 49.68
CA THR A 720 -7.67 -52.79 49.26
C THR A 720 -8.20 -52.95 47.84
N SER A 721 -7.76 -53.98 47.10
CA SER A 721 -8.22 -54.25 45.73
C SER A 721 -9.65 -54.78 45.73
N LYS A 722 -10.44 -54.38 44.73
CA LYS A 722 -11.84 -54.83 44.59
C LYS A 722 -11.96 -56.34 44.44
N ASP A 723 -10.97 -56.96 43.79
CA ASP A 723 -10.94 -58.40 43.52
C ASP A 723 -10.26 -59.22 44.63
N ALA A 724 -9.79 -58.57 45.71
CA ALA A 724 -9.15 -59.24 46.85
C ALA A 724 -9.98 -60.42 47.43
N PRO A 725 -11.32 -60.33 47.55
CA PRO A 725 -12.13 -61.46 48.03
C PRO A 725 -12.06 -62.71 47.13
N PHE A 726 -11.81 -62.53 45.84
CA PHE A 726 -11.73 -63.62 44.86
C PHE A 726 -10.30 -64.16 44.69
N SER A 727 -9.28 -63.30 44.84
CA SER A 727 -7.87 -63.69 44.73
C SER A 727 -7.30 -64.35 45.99
N MET A 728 -7.86 -64.06 47.18
CA MET A 728 -7.32 -64.60 48.43
C MET A 728 -7.41 -66.14 48.47
N LYS A 729 -6.24 -66.79 48.54
CA LYS A 729 -6.10 -68.24 48.67
C LYS A 729 -6.11 -68.63 50.15
N ILE A 730 -7.00 -69.55 50.52
CA ILE A 730 -7.14 -70.04 51.90
C ILE A 730 -7.01 -71.56 51.89
N PHE A 731 -6.02 -72.06 52.63
CA PHE A 731 -5.81 -73.49 52.83
C PHE A 731 -6.09 -73.83 54.29
N LYS A 732 -6.89 -74.87 54.53
CA LYS A 732 -7.14 -75.39 55.87
C LYS A 732 -7.03 -76.90 55.90
N GLY A 733 -6.70 -77.46 57.06
CA GLY A 733 -6.63 -78.91 57.24
C GLY A 733 -5.99 -79.30 58.57
N LYS A 734 -5.65 -80.58 58.67
CA LYS A 734 -4.97 -81.16 59.84
C LYS A 734 -3.46 -81.27 59.62
N LEU A 735 -2.68 -80.87 60.62
CA LEU A 735 -1.21 -80.94 60.62
C LEU A 735 -0.73 -82.39 60.54
N SER A 736 -1.32 -83.26 61.35
CA SER A 736 -1.01 -84.69 61.44
C SER A 736 -1.19 -85.43 60.11
N GLU A 737 -2.30 -85.20 59.40
CA GLU A 737 -2.61 -85.81 58.10
C GLU A 737 -1.61 -85.42 57.01
N LYS A 738 -1.10 -84.18 57.07
CA LYS A 738 -0.19 -83.63 56.07
C LYS A 738 1.29 -83.79 56.44
N ASN A 739 1.58 -84.23 57.67
CA ASN A 739 2.91 -84.29 58.26
C ASN A 739 3.61 -82.92 58.24
N PHE A 740 2.89 -81.86 58.61
CA PHE A 740 3.43 -80.50 58.67
C PHE A 740 4.07 -80.22 60.03
N THR A 741 5.32 -79.79 60.01
CA THR A 741 6.16 -79.52 61.19
C THR A 741 6.65 -78.07 61.23
N GLY A 742 6.25 -77.25 60.26
CA GLY A 742 6.65 -75.85 60.18
C GLY A 742 6.01 -75.13 59.00
N PHE A 743 5.99 -73.80 59.07
CA PHE A 743 5.57 -72.90 58.00
C PHE A 743 6.58 -71.77 57.86
N ALA A 744 6.72 -71.24 56.65
CA ALA A 744 7.53 -70.06 56.37
C ALA A 744 6.76 -69.13 55.44
N LEU A 745 6.77 -67.84 55.74
CA LEU A 745 6.20 -66.77 54.92
C LEU A 745 7.35 -65.84 54.54
N MET A 746 7.36 -65.37 53.30
CA MET A 746 8.36 -64.43 52.82
C MET A 746 7.76 -63.44 51.83
N SER A 747 8.21 -62.18 51.89
CA SER A 747 7.94 -61.20 50.84
C SER A 747 8.66 -61.58 49.55
N ASP A 748 8.30 -60.95 48.45
CA ASP A 748 8.96 -61.11 47.16
C ASP A 748 10.44 -60.68 47.21
N GLY A 749 10.78 -59.62 47.93
CA GLY A 749 12.16 -59.16 48.10
C GLY A 749 13.06 -60.17 48.83
N ALA A 750 12.50 -60.94 49.77
CA ALA A 750 13.22 -62.08 50.35
C ALA A 750 13.21 -63.31 49.43
N SER A 751 12.14 -63.50 48.65
CA SER A 751 12.00 -64.60 47.70
C SER A 751 13.10 -64.59 46.64
N GLU A 752 13.63 -63.43 46.25
CA GLU A 752 14.79 -63.37 45.34
C GLU A 752 16.00 -64.19 45.81
N SER A 753 16.18 -64.32 47.14
CA SER A 753 17.28 -65.09 47.73
C SER A 753 16.89 -66.49 48.21
N PHE A 754 15.60 -66.73 48.48
CA PHE A 754 15.12 -67.99 49.08
C PHE A 754 14.16 -68.80 48.19
N TYR A 755 13.80 -68.31 47.01
CA TYR A 755 12.90 -68.95 46.06
C TYR A 755 13.46 -68.90 44.64
N HIS A 756 13.58 -70.07 44.00
CA HIS A 756 13.98 -70.17 42.60
C HIS A 756 12.75 -70.07 41.69
N ASN A 757 12.47 -68.87 41.17
CA ASN A 757 11.30 -68.63 40.30
C ASN A 757 11.16 -69.59 39.11
N LYS A 758 12.27 -69.97 38.46
CA LYS A 758 12.28 -70.89 37.31
C LYS A 758 11.86 -72.31 37.68
N ASP A 759 12.44 -72.81 38.77
CA ASP A 759 12.25 -74.20 39.21
C ASP A 759 11.06 -74.34 40.17
N ARG A 760 10.52 -73.20 40.63
CA ARG A 760 9.43 -73.07 41.61
C ARG A 760 9.72 -73.81 42.92
N ILE A 761 10.97 -73.79 43.39
CA ILE A 761 11.42 -74.45 44.63
C ILE A 761 11.99 -73.46 45.65
N LEU A 762 11.86 -73.78 46.94
CA LEU A 762 12.49 -73.05 48.03
C LEU A 762 13.93 -73.52 48.23
N VAL A 763 14.82 -72.59 48.57
CA VAL A 763 16.25 -72.84 48.73
C VAL A 763 16.52 -73.67 50.00
N PRO A 764 17.38 -74.71 49.94
CA PRO A 764 17.71 -75.55 51.10
C PRO A 764 18.25 -74.79 52.32
N LEU A 765 18.83 -73.60 52.13
CA LEU A 765 19.35 -72.77 53.22
C LEU A 765 18.27 -72.44 54.25
N LEU A 766 17.07 -72.03 53.83
CA LEU A 766 15.98 -71.70 54.77
C LEU A 766 15.48 -72.96 55.49
N GLN A 767 15.48 -74.11 54.82
CA GLN A 767 15.16 -75.40 55.43
C GLN A 767 16.12 -75.74 56.58
N ASP A 768 17.43 -75.55 56.38
CA ASP A 768 18.43 -75.81 57.41
C ASP A 768 18.20 -74.90 58.64
N TYR A 769 17.91 -73.61 58.42
CA TYR A 769 17.57 -72.67 59.50
C TYR A 769 16.32 -73.13 60.28
N MET A 770 15.25 -73.51 59.57
CA MET A 770 14.02 -74.01 60.20
C MET A 770 14.27 -75.30 60.98
N ASN A 771 15.01 -76.28 60.43
CA ASN A 771 15.27 -77.55 61.12
C ASN A 771 16.19 -77.39 62.34
N VAL A 772 17.19 -76.49 62.30
CA VAL A 772 18.02 -76.19 63.48
C VAL A 772 17.23 -75.44 64.55
N ALA A 773 16.31 -74.55 64.19
CA ALA A 773 15.43 -73.86 65.14
C ALA A 773 14.47 -74.79 65.90
N ARG A 774 14.18 -75.97 65.36
CA ARG A 774 13.38 -76.99 66.03
C ARG A 774 14.11 -77.66 67.19
N VAL A 775 15.43 -77.57 67.25
CA VAL A 775 16.24 -78.13 68.34
C VAL A 775 16.09 -77.26 69.59
N PRO A 776 15.73 -77.83 70.76
CA PRO A 776 15.61 -77.08 72.00
C PRO A 776 16.89 -76.30 72.34
N GLY A 777 16.75 -75.01 72.67
CA GLY A 777 17.85 -74.13 73.04
C GLY A 777 18.56 -73.44 71.87
N MET A 778 18.24 -73.78 70.62
CA MET A 778 18.86 -73.16 69.44
C MET A 778 18.13 -71.91 68.93
N GLN A 779 16.91 -71.63 69.42
CA GLN A 779 15.99 -70.63 68.86
C GLN A 779 16.61 -69.23 68.80
N GLU A 780 17.18 -68.74 69.90
CA GLU A 780 17.78 -67.40 69.97
C GLU A 780 18.99 -67.26 69.03
N GLY A 781 19.83 -68.30 68.97
CA GLY A 781 20.99 -68.32 68.09
C GLY A 781 20.58 -68.34 66.61
N VAL A 782 19.55 -69.10 66.25
CA VAL A 782 19.02 -69.14 64.88
C VAL A 782 18.38 -67.80 64.50
N GLN A 783 17.65 -67.16 65.41
CA GLN A 783 17.07 -65.83 65.19
C GLN A 783 18.16 -64.81 64.83
N LYS A 784 19.20 -64.65 65.66
CA LYS A 784 20.31 -63.70 65.39
C LYS A 784 21.03 -64.01 64.08
N ALA A 785 21.21 -65.30 63.79
CA ALA A 785 21.83 -65.73 62.54
C ALA A 785 20.95 -65.46 61.30
N LEU A 786 19.62 -65.42 61.46
CA LEU A 786 18.68 -65.07 60.41
C LEU A 786 18.64 -63.55 60.18
N GLU A 787 18.64 -62.77 61.27
CA GLU A 787 18.77 -61.30 61.21
C GLU A 787 20.04 -60.90 60.45
N THR A 788 21.19 -61.45 60.85
CA THR A 788 22.48 -61.20 60.16
C THR A 788 22.45 -61.63 58.69
N LEU A 789 21.74 -62.70 58.37
CA LEU A 789 21.59 -63.17 56.98
C LEU A 789 20.78 -62.17 56.16
N LEU A 790 19.68 -61.66 56.71
CA LEU A 790 18.78 -60.74 56.04
C LEU A 790 19.43 -59.36 55.87
N GLU A 791 20.01 -58.80 56.94
CA GLU A 791 20.67 -57.48 56.91
C GLU A 791 21.91 -57.43 56.01
N GLY A 792 22.61 -58.55 55.84
CA GLY A 792 23.78 -58.67 54.97
C GLY A 792 23.45 -59.23 53.60
N ARG A 793 23.58 -60.56 53.45
CA ARG A 793 23.62 -61.22 52.13
C ARG A 793 22.32 -61.15 51.34
N VAL A 794 21.16 -61.02 52.00
CA VAL A 794 19.86 -60.94 51.31
C VAL A 794 19.59 -59.50 50.89
N LYS A 795 19.69 -58.53 51.80
CA LYS A 795 19.54 -57.10 51.50
C LYS A 795 20.50 -56.60 50.41
N GLU A 796 21.72 -57.14 50.33
CA GLU A 796 22.67 -56.80 49.27
C GLU A 796 22.20 -57.20 47.86
N LYS A 797 21.26 -58.15 47.75
CA LYS A 797 20.80 -58.70 46.46
C LYS A 797 19.50 -58.08 45.95
N THR A 798 18.66 -57.57 46.84
CA THR A 798 17.41 -56.87 46.48
C THR A 798 17.56 -55.36 46.61
N PHE A 799 16.74 -54.59 45.90
CA PHE A 799 16.54 -53.17 46.15
C PHE A 799 15.27 -52.91 46.96
N ASP A 800 14.39 -53.88 47.03
CA ASP A 800 13.13 -53.83 47.77
C ASP A 800 13.31 -54.20 49.24
N ASP A 801 12.30 -53.93 50.05
CA ASP A 801 12.22 -54.45 51.41
C ASP A 801 12.22 -55.98 51.39
N CYS A 802 12.77 -56.61 52.43
CA CYS A 802 12.79 -58.06 52.49
C CYS A 802 12.46 -58.57 53.88
N SER A 803 11.57 -59.56 53.94
CA SER A 803 11.10 -60.13 55.18
C SER A 803 10.86 -61.63 55.07
N VAL A 804 11.17 -62.33 56.15
CA VAL A 804 10.89 -63.76 56.32
C VAL A 804 10.42 -63.99 57.74
N ILE A 805 9.36 -64.79 57.91
CA ILE A 805 8.93 -65.28 59.21
C ILE A 805 8.57 -66.76 59.11
N ALA A 806 8.99 -67.55 60.08
CA ALA A 806 8.73 -68.98 60.16
C ALA A 806 8.19 -69.37 61.53
N LEU A 807 7.36 -70.41 61.54
CA LEU A 807 6.75 -71.03 62.70
C LEU A 807 7.12 -72.51 62.66
N VAL A 808 7.84 -73.02 63.66
CA VAL A 808 8.40 -74.38 63.64
C VAL A 808 8.05 -75.17 64.90
N LEU A 809 7.78 -76.47 64.73
CA LEU A 809 7.48 -77.39 65.81
C LEU A 809 8.75 -78.00 66.40
N GLU A 810 8.92 -77.86 67.71
CA GLU A 810 10.03 -78.47 68.47
C GLU A 810 10.23 -79.96 68.12
N SER A 811 11.48 -80.35 67.87
CA SER A 811 11.83 -81.74 67.57
C SER A 811 13.21 -82.12 68.13
N HIS A 812 13.34 -83.40 68.49
CA HIS A 812 14.59 -84.03 68.90
C HIS A 812 15.20 -84.93 67.80
N ASP A 813 14.68 -84.84 66.57
CA ASP A 813 15.19 -85.58 65.43
C ASP A 813 16.67 -85.24 65.14
N PRO A 814 17.49 -86.20 64.72
CA PRO A 814 18.89 -85.95 64.39
C PRO A 814 19.02 -84.95 63.22
N LEU A 815 19.99 -84.03 63.34
CA LEU A 815 20.32 -83.06 62.29
C LEU A 815 21.12 -83.71 61.14
N SER A 816 20.91 -83.22 59.92
CA SER A 816 21.70 -83.52 58.72
C SER A 816 23.11 -82.92 58.81
N GLU A 817 24.00 -83.29 57.88
CA GLU A 817 25.37 -82.73 57.86
C GLU A 817 25.40 -81.22 57.57
N THR A 818 24.48 -80.69 56.77
CA THR A 818 24.39 -79.24 56.52
C THR A 818 23.85 -78.49 57.73
N GLU A 819 22.84 -79.05 58.39
CA GLU A 819 22.24 -78.51 59.61
C GLU A 819 23.21 -78.52 60.80
N LYS A 820 24.02 -79.58 60.98
CA LYS A 820 25.09 -79.63 62.00
C LYS A 820 26.15 -78.55 61.78
N LYS A 821 26.52 -78.27 60.52
CA LYS A 821 27.45 -77.18 60.19
C LYS A 821 26.85 -75.82 60.55
N LEU A 822 25.57 -75.60 60.26
CA LEU A 822 24.85 -74.39 60.65
C LEU A 822 24.77 -74.26 62.18
N GLN A 823 24.38 -75.33 62.88
CA GLN A 823 24.35 -75.38 64.34
C GLN A 823 25.72 -75.01 64.93
N ALA A 824 26.81 -75.65 64.48
CA ALA A 824 28.16 -75.35 64.95
C ALA A 824 28.60 -73.90 64.66
N LYS A 825 28.15 -73.30 63.56
CA LYS A 825 28.43 -71.89 63.25
C LYS A 825 27.67 -70.94 64.19
N ILE A 826 26.42 -71.26 64.50
CA ILE A 826 25.57 -70.50 65.43
C ILE A 826 26.17 -70.57 66.84
N THR A 827 26.53 -71.76 67.33
CA THR A 827 27.08 -71.93 68.69
C THR A 827 28.48 -71.32 68.87
N LYS A 828 29.21 -71.04 67.78
CA LYS A 828 30.55 -70.41 67.81
C LYS A 828 30.54 -68.89 67.65
N SER A 829 29.41 -68.29 67.29
CA SER A 829 29.27 -66.84 67.16
C SER A 829 28.69 -66.33 68.50
N PRO A 830 29.45 -65.57 69.30
CA PRO A 830 29.00 -65.11 70.61
C PRO A 830 27.79 -64.17 70.54
#